data_AF-A0A177EW17-F1
#
_entry.id   AF-A0A177EW17-F1
#
_cell.length_a   1.000
_cell.length_b   1.000
_cell.length_c   1.000
_cell.angle_alpha   90.00
_cell.angle_beta   90.00
_cell.angle_gamma   90.00
#
_symmetry.space_group_name_H-M   'P 1'
#
loop_
_entity.id
_entity.type
_entity.pdbx_description
1 polymer ?
#
loop_
_entity_poly.entity_id
_entity_poly.type
_entity_poly.pdbx_seq_one_letter_code
_entity_poly.pdbx_strand_id
1 'polypeptide(L)'
;MSPYKANGTAKIAVASSLCPLQIPNPHNTSFDPKRGMAPDFYYLFLGFAGLVTLASLWNMWGGDIFPAEGDPTGDPEYWTETELRRWLKLARAFGTSQGEYENADDFFERRATGLTGNMSKTANETDISWTDGKSECCSPFLRDYLYLYWNECMELRLRGYLANVATPPPGEAARLSLAALPSIADSKYMLALERNAHSFFLQCRASARCQPWRPVLPRGNSQRRTLAAAIEPESSINAHAHALAGKPYYVTTPIFYVNSGMSPHVGHLYTLVLADVLKRWAKLRGDTRATLLTGTDEHGMKVQKAAQKANTDVKLFCDHHAEQFKALCDAANIDYDRFIRTTDEDHKEVVRYVWEELNRAGFIYEAKHEGWYSVSDETFYPSTQVHKVLDPSTGITKIVSIETGKDVEWTSEMNYHFRLSEFQAPLLKYYENHAGAIVPKQRMAFIMDEIRSGLKDLSVSRPSSRLTWGIQVPGDESQTIYVWLDALFNYLTMTGYPFVNRNDANMMWPPNCQVIGKDIIRFHTIYWPAFLMALNLPVADRFLTHAHWTMNNEKMSKSAGNGVNPFYAMDRFGVDCIRFFMAHNGGIVDDATYDNSFIEETYNHLLRGGLGNLIHRVYKSKHFDVRGAVKLVKEDENFSKFITRDQWSASDLEMKAIHANLRGHHARLCSVREIADNHMNEPDPRKAVQSICELIGETNKLFHNSEVWKLIKSTDPETRHIANYILFTSADSIRIMAILLQPFMPQRMKAALDLMEVNESRRTFDDAVFGADFTYGPPALGPDAKASTEVVFPMLLSVH
;
A
#
# COMPACT_ATOMS: atom_id res chain seq x y z
N MET A 1 -53.30 29.72 -13.19
CA MET A 1 -53.71 30.20 -14.52
C MET A 1 -52.97 29.38 -15.57
N SER A 2 -53.67 28.45 -16.22
CA SER A 2 -53.33 28.00 -17.58
C SER A 2 -54.13 28.92 -18.52
N PRO A 3 -53.71 29.22 -19.77
CA PRO A 3 -53.77 28.23 -20.87
C PRO A 3 -52.78 28.50 -22.04
N TYR A 4 -52.73 27.89 -23.24
CA TYR A 4 -53.62 27.06 -24.07
C TYR A 4 -52.75 26.33 -25.15
N LYS A 5 -52.91 24.99 -25.27
CA LYS A 5 -53.08 24.10 -26.46
C LYS A 5 -52.24 24.25 -27.76
N ALA A 6 -52.14 23.27 -28.67
CA ALA A 6 -52.28 21.80 -28.76
C ALA A 6 -52.25 21.42 -30.27
N ASN A 7 -52.09 20.10 -30.53
CA ASN A 7 -52.40 19.33 -31.77
C ASN A 7 -51.28 19.23 -32.83
N GLY A 8 -50.96 18.06 -33.41
CA GLY A 8 -51.49 16.69 -33.27
C GLY A 8 -50.96 15.78 -34.41
N THR A 9 -50.84 14.46 -34.13
CA THR A 9 -51.25 13.27 -34.93
C THR A 9 -51.00 13.21 -36.47
N ALA A 10 -50.63 12.11 -37.16
CA ALA A 10 -50.33 10.70 -36.89
C ALA A 10 -49.97 9.95 -38.22
N LYS A 11 -49.29 8.79 -38.09
CA LYS A 11 -49.46 7.48 -38.81
C LYS A 11 -48.81 7.13 -40.19
N ILE A 12 -48.07 5.98 -40.14
CA ILE A 12 -48.02 4.77 -41.05
C ILE A 12 -47.24 4.92 -42.38
N ALA A 13 -46.43 3.98 -42.94
CA ALA A 13 -45.77 2.68 -42.65
C ALA A 13 -44.69 2.48 -43.79
N VAL A 14 -43.67 1.60 -43.79
CA VAL A 14 -43.65 0.12 -43.88
C VAL A 14 -42.19 -0.39 -43.70
N ALA A 15 -42.10 -1.62 -43.13
CA ALA A 15 -41.05 -2.66 -42.99
C ALA A 15 -39.80 -2.64 -43.94
N SER A 16 -38.67 -3.33 -43.72
CA SER A 16 -38.26 -4.55 -42.98
C SER A 16 -36.70 -4.57 -42.98
N SER A 17 -35.97 -5.01 -41.97
CA SER A 17 -35.63 -6.43 -41.74
C SER A 17 -34.67 -6.60 -40.54
N LEU A 18 -34.66 -7.84 -40.01
CA LEU A 18 -33.75 -8.47 -39.04
C LEU A 18 -34.21 -8.52 -37.58
N CYS A 19 -34.25 -9.78 -37.11
CA CYS A 19 -35.01 -10.37 -36.02
C CYS A 19 -34.15 -10.46 -34.73
N PRO A 20 -34.74 -10.40 -33.52
CA PRO A 20 -34.02 -10.44 -32.25
C PRO A 20 -33.91 -11.88 -31.69
N LEU A 21 -32.75 -12.21 -31.08
CA LEU A 21 -32.61 -13.40 -30.24
C LEU A 21 -32.95 -13.04 -28.79
N GLN A 22 -34.05 -13.61 -28.29
CA GLN A 22 -34.52 -13.55 -26.91
C GLN A 22 -33.66 -14.42 -25.98
N ILE A 23 -33.40 -13.93 -24.77
CA ILE A 23 -32.83 -14.67 -23.64
C ILE A 23 -33.97 -15.40 -22.92
N PRO A 24 -33.92 -16.74 -22.70
CA PRO A 24 -34.96 -17.44 -21.94
C PRO A 24 -34.75 -17.41 -20.42
N ASN A 25 -35.87 -17.39 -19.71
CA ASN A 25 -36.10 -17.45 -18.27
C ASN A 25 -35.66 -18.79 -17.63
N PRO A 26 -35.08 -18.86 -16.41
CA PRO A 26 -34.54 -20.10 -15.84
C PRO A 26 -35.58 -20.81 -14.95
N HIS A 27 -36.54 -21.50 -15.53
CA HIS A 27 -37.29 -22.55 -14.83
C HIS A 27 -37.66 -23.66 -15.83
N ASN A 28 -37.39 -24.91 -15.43
CA ASN A 28 -37.45 -26.16 -16.20
C ASN A 28 -36.35 -26.36 -17.27
N THR A 29 -35.37 -27.22 -16.97
CA THR A 29 -35.24 -28.53 -17.64
C THR A 29 -34.11 -29.37 -17.01
N SER A 30 -34.41 -30.66 -16.90
CA SER A 30 -33.59 -31.76 -16.41
C SER A 30 -32.34 -32.03 -17.26
N PHE A 31 -31.27 -32.45 -16.60
CA PHE A 31 -30.01 -32.93 -17.20
C PHE A 31 -30.24 -34.24 -17.98
N ASP A 32 -29.92 -34.26 -19.28
CA ASP A 32 -29.82 -35.48 -20.11
C ASP A 32 -28.35 -35.72 -20.49
N PRO A 33 -27.71 -36.82 -20.05
CA PRO A 33 -26.27 -37.04 -20.20
C PRO A 33 -25.84 -37.59 -21.58
N LYS A 34 -26.61 -37.36 -22.66
CA LYS A 34 -26.31 -37.95 -23.99
C LYS A 34 -26.04 -36.98 -25.16
N ARG A 35 -25.76 -35.69 -24.94
CA ARG A 35 -25.25 -34.79 -25.99
C ARG A 35 -23.92 -34.13 -25.58
N GLY A 36 -22.90 -34.34 -26.41
CA GLY A 36 -21.54 -33.85 -26.21
C GLY A 36 -21.37 -32.32 -26.34
N MET A 37 -20.18 -31.86 -25.95
CA MET A 37 -19.72 -30.47 -25.87
C MET A 37 -20.06 -29.61 -27.11
N ALA A 38 -20.50 -28.37 -26.87
CA ALA A 38 -20.80 -27.37 -27.91
C ALA A 38 -19.53 -26.78 -28.58
N PRO A 39 -19.59 -26.29 -29.84
CA PRO A 39 -18.43 -26.00 -30.68
C PRO A 39 -17.57 -24.78 -30.29
N ASP A 40 -18.03 -23.93 -29.38
CA ASP A 40 -17.41 -22.60 -29.15
C ASP A 40 -16.10 -22.65 -28.32
N PHE A 41 -15.83 -23.76 -27.61
CA PHE A 41 -14.56 -23.94 -26.88
C PHE A 41 -13.40 -24.42 -27.77
N TYR A 42 -13.69 -25.05 -28.91
CA TYR A 42 -12.67 -25.60 -29.80
C TYR A 42 -11.94 -24.50 -30.60
N TYR A 43 -12.67 -23.44 -30.99
CA TYR A 43 -12.10 -22.30 -31.70
C TYR A 43 -11.27 -21.38 -30.80
N LEU A 44 -11.62 -21.26 -29.51
CA LEU A 44 -10.84 -20.48 -28.54
C LEU A 44 -9.47 -21.13 -28.26
N PHE A 45 -9.44 -22.47 -28.21
CA PHE A 45 -8.21 -23.24 -27.97
C PHE A 45 -7.27 -23.25 -29.18
N LEU A 46 -7.82 -23.33 -30.40
CA LEU A 46 -7.04 -23.20 -31.65
C LEU A 46 -6.50 -21.79 -31.85
N GLY A 47 -7.26 -20.75 -31.47
CA GLY A 47 -6.81 -19.36 -31.51
C GLY A 47 -5.64 -19.08 -30.57
N PHE A 48 -5.69 -19.62 -29.35
CA PHE A 48 -4.61 -19.47 -28.37
C PHE A 48 -3.34 -20.25 -28.76
N ALA A 49 -3.49 -21.47 -29.29
CA ALA A 49 -2.37 -22.25 -29.82
C ALA A 49 -1.71 -21.61 -31.05
N GLY A 50 -2.47 -20.92 -31.91
CA GLY A 50 -1.94 -20.15 -33.03
C GLY A 50 -1.12 -18.94 -32.58
N LEU A 51 -1.61 -18.20 -31.57
CA LEU A 51 -0.92 -17.04 -30.99
C LEU A 51 0.42 -17.41 -30.34
N VAL A 52 0.46 -18.52 -29.60
CA VAL A 52 1.69 -19.02 -28.96
C VAL A 52 2.71 -19.50 -30.00
N THR A 53 2.24 -20.11 -31.09
CA THR A 53 3.11 -20.58 -32.19
C THR A 53 3.71 -19.40 -32.97
N LEU A 54 2.92 -18.35 -33.23
CA LEU A 54 3.38 -17.12 -33.89
C LEU A 54 4.38 -16.34 -33.03
N ALA A 55 4.16 -16.25 -31.71
CA ALA A 55 5.11 -15.64 -30.79
C ALA A 55 6.44 -16.43 -30.71
N SER A 56 6.37 -17.76 -30.83
CA SER A 56 7.57 -18.62 -30.85
C SER A 56 8.35 -18.52 -32.17
N LEU A 57 7.65 -18.41 -33.31
CA LEU A 57 8.28 -18.17 -34.62
C LEU A 57 8.91 -16.78 -34.71
N TRP A 58 8.26 -15.76 -34.12
CA TRP A 58 8.80 -14.40 -33.97
C TRP A 58 10.13 -14.39 -33.21
N ASN A 59 10.22 -15.15 -32.12
CA ASN A 59 11.41 -15.20 -31.29
C ASN A 59 12.56 -16.03 -31.89
N MET A 60 12.26 -17.00 -32.77
CA MET A 60 13.28 -17.84 -33.41
C MET A 60 13.86 -17.25 -34.72
N TRP A 61 13.11 -16.42 -35.46
CA TRP A 61 13.51 -15.96 -36.81
C TRP A 61 13.42 -14.43 -37.01
N GLY A 62 12.95 -13.66 -36.01
CA GLY A 62 12.68 -12.23 -36.16
C GLY A 62 13.92 -11.33 -36.32
N GLY A 63 15.12 -11.84 -36.00
CA GLY A 63 16.37 -11.08 -36.07
C GLY A 63 16.92 -10.85 -37.48
N ASP A 64 16.50 -11.64 -38.48
CA ASP A 64 17.09 -11.60 -39.83
C ASP A 64 16.14 -11.03 -40.91
N ILE A 65 14.96 -10.51 -40.52
CA ILE A 65 13.90 -10.10 -41.47
C ILE A 65 13.66 -8.56 -41.49
N PHE A 66 14.19 -7.82 -40.51
CA PHE A 66 14.05 -6.36 -40.40
C PHE A 66 15.42 -5.68 -40.22
N PRO A 67 15.72 -4.60 -40.97
CA PRO A 67 16.98 -3.88 -40.81
C PRO A 67 17.02 -3.12 -39.48
N ALA A 68 18.23 -2.97 -38.94
CA ALA A 68 18.50 -2.24 -37.70
C ALA A 68 18.23 -0.73 -37.85
N GLU A 69 17.57 -0.16 -36.84
CA GLU A 69 17.38 1.27 -36.49
C GLU A 69 17.22 2.32 -37.62
N GLY A 70 16.06 3.00 -37.63
CA GLY A 70 15.98 4.44 -37.92
C GLY A 70 14.89 4.92 -38.90
N ASP A 71 13.71 5.33 -38.40
CA ASP A 71 12.96 6.50 -38.90
C ASP A 71 12.01 7.01 -37.80
N PRO A 72 12.31 8.15 -37.15
CA PRO A 72 11.52 8.68 -36.04
C PRO A 72 10.27 9.48 -36.46
N THR A 73 9.94 9.59 -37.76
CA THR A 73 8.84 10.46 -38.22
C THR A 73 7.61 9.72 -38.74
N GLY A 74 7.76 8.50 -39.26
CA GLY A 74 6.64 7.73 -39.82
C GLY A 74 5.95 8.40 -41.02
N ASP A 75 6.59 9.41 -41.61
CA ASP A 75 6.08 10.18 -42.74
C ASP A 75 6.57 9.56 -44.07
N PRO A 76 5.67 9.11 -44.96
CA PRO A 76 6.03 8.54 -46.25
C PRO A 76 6.94 9.43 -47.11
N GLU A 77 6.96 10.75 -46.89
CA GLU A 77 7.81 11.70 -47.63
C GLU A 77 9.31 11.46 -47.43
N TYR A 78 9.72 10.78 -46.35
CA TYR A 78 11.12 10.47 -46.08
C TYR A 78 11.49 9.02 -46.33
N TRP A 79 10.55 8.18 -46.74
CA TRP A 79 10.80 6.75 -46.98
C TRP A 79 11.57 6.51 -48.27
N THR A 80 12.39 5.45 -48.26
CA THR A 80 12.95 4.89 -49.49
C THR A 80 11.88 4.17 -50.29
N GLU A 81 12.10 4.00 -51.59
CA GLU A 81 11.16 3.29 -52.47
C GLU A 81 10.88 1.86 -52.02
N THR A 82 11.89 1.20 -51.46
CA THR A 82 11.77 -0.16 -50.95
C THR A 82 10.86 -0.23 -49.72
N GLU A 83 10.93 0.76 -48.83
CA GLU A 83 10.12 0.84 -47.61
C GLU A 83 8.65 1.14 -47.94
N LEU A 84 8.40 2.11 -48.82
CA LEU A 84 7.04 2.46 -49.24
C LEU A 84 6.34 1.30 -49.95
N ARG A 85 7.04 0.56 -50.83
CA ARG A 85 6.49 -0.64 -51.47
C ARG A 85 6.17 -1.75 -50.47
N ARG A 86 7.01 -1.91 -49.44
CA ARG A 86 6.79 -2.92 -48.38
C ARG A 86 5.57 -2.57 -47.53
N TRP A 87 5.40 -1.30 -47.22
CA TRP A 87 4.23 -0.78 -46.50
C TRP A 87 2.93 -0.93 -47.32
N LEU A 88 2.92 -0.51 -48.60
CA LEU A 88 1.73 -0.66 -49.47
C LEU A 88 1.31 -2.13 -49.65
N LYS A 89 2.28 -3.04 -49.69
CA LYS A 89 2.02 -4.48 -49.77
C LYS A 89 1.35 -5.01 -48.49
N LEU A 90 1.74 -4.51 -47.32
CA LEU A 90 1.12 -4.84 -46.04
C LEU A 90 -0.26 -4.19 -45.89
N ALA A 91 -0.42 -2.91 -46.24
CA ALA A 91 -1.70 -2.19 -46.18
C ALA A 91 -2.78 -2.87 -47.05
N ARG A 92 -2.41 -3.41 -48.23
CA ARG A 92 -3.30 -4.22 -49.06
C ARG A 92 -3.66 -5.57 -48.44
N ALA A 93 -2.73 -6.21 -47.71
CA ALA A 93 -2.98 -7.47 -47.03
C ALA A 93 -3.94 -7.32 -45.84
N PHE A 94 -3.99 -6.13 -45.24
CA PHE A 94 -4.86 -5.80 -44.10
C PHE A 94 -6.12 -5.00 -44.50
N GLY A 95 -6.33 -4.73 -45.79
CA GLY A 95 -7.55 -4.10 -46.30
C GLY A 95 -7.75 -2.63 -45.95
N THR A 96 -6.68 -1.90 -45.59
CA THR A 96 -6.77 -0.55 -44.99
C THR A 96 -6.55 0.61 -45.96
N SER A 97 -6.33 0.38 -47.25
CA SER A 97 -6.12 1.48 -48.21
C SER A 97 -7.41 1.91 -48.91
N GLN A 98 -8.12 2.89 -48.36
CA GLN A 98 -8.93 3.83 -49.17
C GLN A 98 -8.33 5.23 -49.00
N GLY A 99 -7.38 5.59 -49.87
CA GLY A 99 -6.74 6.91 -49.84
C GLY A 99 -5.39 6.99 -50.57
N GLU A 100 -5.40 7.80 -51.64
CA GLU A 100 -4.34 8.50 -52.42
C GLU A 100 -3.05 7.80 -52.89
N TYR A 101 -2.61 6.67 -52.33
CA TYR A 101 -1.38 6.01 -52.79
C TYR A 101 -1.64 4.56 -53.16
N GLU A 102 -2.13 4.34 -54.39
CA GLU A 102 -2.33 2.99 -54.91
C GLU A 102 -1.01 2.35 -55.37
N ASN A 103 0.00 3.11 -55.78
CA ASN A 103 1.28 2.59 -56.24
C ASN A 103 2.47 3.46 -55.79
N ALA A 104 3.55 2.83 -55.35
CA ALA A 104 4.79 3.51 -54.97
C ALA A 104 5.43 4.26 -56.14
N ASP A 105 5.28 3.76 -57.37
CA ASP A 105 5.82 4.43 -58.57
C ASP A 105 5.27 5.86 -58.74
N ASP A 106 3.96 6.06 -58.56
CA ASP A 106 3.29 7.37 -58.70
C ASP A 106 3.78 8.36 -57.63
N PHE A 107 4.05 7.88 -56.41
CA PHE A 107 4.59 8.72 -55.33
C PHE A 107 5.99 9.26 -55.66
N PHE A 108 6.90 8.40 -56.14
CA PHE A 108 8.25 8.83 -56.47
C PHE A 108 8.31 9.63 -57.78
N GLU A 109 7.41 9.39 -58.74
CA GLU A 109 7.27 10.25 -59.94
C GLU A 109 6.82 11.67 -59.58
N ARG A 110 5.85 11.83 -58.67
CA ARG A 110 5.39 13.15 -58.21
C ARG A 110 6.44 13.88 -57.37
N ARG A 111 7.21 13.13 -56.58
CA ARG A 111 8.37 13.66 -55.83
C ARG A 111 9.49 14.11 -56.77
N ALA A 112 9.79 13.33 -57.82
CA ALA A 112 10.84 13.64 -58.79
C ALA A 112 10.48 14.84 -59.71
N THR A 113 9.18 15.08 -59.94
CA THR A 113 8.68 16.20 -60.75
C THR A 113 8.46 17.49 -59.97
N GLY A 114 8.70 17.49 -58.64
CA GLY A 114 8.61 18.69 -57.80
C GLY A 114 7.19 19.25 -57.61
N LEU A 115 6.16 18.42 -57.86
CA LEU A 115 4.75 18.80 -57.71
C LEU A 115 4.18 18.29 -56.38
N THR A 116 4.76 18.71 -55.26
CA THR A 116 4.12 18.61 -53.94
C THR A 116 3.61 19.99 -53.52
N GLY A 117 2.45 20.38 -54.06
CA GLY A 117 1.75 21.60 -53.66
C GLY A 117 0.88 21.36 -52.43
N ASN A 118 1.00 22.25 -51.43
CA ASN A 118 0.14 22.34 -50.24
C ASN A 118 -1.34 22.07 -50.54
N MET A 119 -1.94 21.05 -49.89
CA MET A 119 -3.40 20.93 -49.78
C MET A 119 -3.83 20.63 -48.35
N SER A 120 -4.84 21.40 -47.94
CA SER A 120 -5.33 21.66 -46.59
C SER A 120 -6.35 20.65 -46.08
N LYS A 121 -6.43 20.56 -44.74
CA LYS A 121 -7.62 20.32 -43.91
C LYS A 121 -8.96 20.15 -44.64
N THR A 122 -9.60 19.00 -44.46
CA THR A 122 -11.04 18.92 -44.18
C THR A 122 -11.27 17.92 -43.06
N ALA A 123 -11.79 18.43 -41.95
CA ALA A 123 -12.24 17.67 -40.79
C ALA A 123 -13.59 16.99 -41.08
N ASN A 124 -13.79 15.81 -40.51
CA ASN A 124 -15.02 15.49 -39.80
C ASN A 124 -14.67 14.64 -38.58
N GLU A 125 -15.31 15.02 -37.47
CA GLU A 125 -15.05 14.67 -36.08
C GLU A 125 -15.17 13.16 -35.79
N THR A 126 -14.27 12.65 -34.93
CA THR A 126 -14.62 12.00 -33.64
C THR A 126 -13.33 11.63 -32.90
N ASP A 127 -13.19 12.20 -31.71
CA ASP A 127 -12.53 11.67 -30.51
C ASP A 127 -11.02 11.32 -30.48
N ILE A 128 -10.42 11.79 -29.38
CA ILE A 128 -9.16 11.41 -28.72
C ILE A 128 -7.88 12.04 -29.31
N SER A 129 -7.51 13.20 -28.77
CA SER A 129 -6.14 13.72 -28.81
C SER A 129 -5.36 13.22 -27.60
N TRP A 130 -4.47 12.25 -27.81
CA TRP A 130 -3.18 12.21 -27.13
C TRP A 130 -2.20 12.96 -28.03
N THR A 131 -1.63 14.08 -27.55
CA THR A 131 -0.43 14.66 -28.14
C THR A 131 0.75 14.35 -27.24
N ASP A 132 1.63 13.54 -27.82
CA ASP A 132 2.96 13.18 -27.39
C ASP A 132 3.87 14.37 -27.14
N GLY A 133 4.80 14.14 -26.20
CA GLY A 133 6.02 14.90 -26.06
C GLY A 133 7.02 14.16 -25.17
N LYS A 134 7.68 13.15 -25.76
CA LYS A 134 9.11 12.76 -25.64
C LYS A 134 9.76 12.83 -24.23
N SER A 135 10.55 11.87 -23.74
CA SER A 135 11.28 10.75 -24.33
C SER A 135 12.00 10.03 -23.18
N GLU A 136 12.19 8.72 -23.35
CA GLU A 136 13.33 7.91 -22.89
C GLU A 136 13.82 8.04 -21.44
N CYS A 137 13.54 7.00 -20.63
CA CYS A 137 14.56 6.25 -19.88
C CYS A 137 13.90 5.10 -19.11
N CYS A 138 13.90 3.89 -19.67
CA CYS A 138 13.82 2.66 -18.87
C CYS A 138 14.94 1.71 -19.31
N SER A 139 15.82 1.45 -18.35
CA SER A 139 17.14 0.83 -18.48
C SER A 139 17.06 -0.72 -18.56
N PRO A 140 18.19 -1.42 -18.83
CA PRO A 140 18.29 -2.86 -19.14
C PRO A 140 17.74 -3.88 -18.11
N PHE A 141 17.19 -3.41 -16.99
CA PHE A 141 16.85 -4.23 -15.83
C PHE A 141 15.67 -5.20 -16.07
N LEU A 142 14.71 -4.83 -16.93
CA LEU A 142 13.53 -5.65 -17.20
C LEU A 142 13.84 -6.85 -18.12
N ARG A 143 14.85 -6.70 -19.00
CA ARG A 143 15.31 -7.75 -19.91
C ARG A 143 16.06 -8.84 -19.14
N ASP A 144 16.95 -8.45 -18.22
CA ASP A 144 17.73 -9.41 -17.43
C ASP A 144 16.89 -10.13 -16.37
N TYR A 145 15.86 -9.46 -15.82
CA TYR A 145 14.93 -10.08 -14.85
C TYR A 145 14.04 -11.16 -15.48
N LEU A 146 13.55 -10.93 -16.70
CA LEU A 146 12.75 -11.92 -17.45
C LEU A 146 13.63 -13.08 -17.98
N TYR A 147 14.90 -12.83 -18.30
CA TYR A 147 15.84 -13.85 -18.76
C TYR A 147 16.29 -14.79 -17.63
N LEU A 148 16.49 -14.27 -16.42
CA LEU A 148 16.84 -15.08 -15.23
C LEU A 148 15.64 -15.90 -14.73
N TYR A 149 14.44 -15.32 -14.72
CA TYR A 149 13.21 -16.03 -14.30
C TYR A 149 12.82 -17.16 -15.27
N TRP A 150 13.09 -16.97 -16.57
CA TRP A 150 12.82 -17.98 -17.61
C TRP A 150 13.82 -19.14 -17.59
N ASN A 151 15.10 -18.88 -17.35
CA ASN A 151 16.13 -19.94 -17.34
C ASN A 151 16.04 -20.87 -16.12
N GLU A 152 15.72 -20.38 -14.93
CA GLU A 152 15.56 -21.26 -13.75
C GLU A 152 14.32 -22.17 -13.86
N CYS A 153 13.24 -21.69 -14.48
CA CYS A 153 12.02 -22.49 -14.68
C CYS A 153 12.18 -23.56 -15.78
N MET A 154 13.04 -23.33 -16.78
CA MET A 154 13.35 -24.28 -17.85
C MET A 154 14.38 -25.34 -17.42
N GLU A 155 15.40 -24.98 -16.64
CA GLU A 155 16.45 -25.94 -16.21
C GLU A 155 15.88 -27.04 -15.29
N LEU A 156 14.91 -26.71 -14.43
CA LEU A 156 14.22 -27.67 -13.57
C LEU A 156 13.28 -28.61 -14.34
N ARG A 157 12.72 -28.16 -15.49
CA ARG A 157 11.87 -28.99 -16.36
C ARG A 157 12.68 -29.89 -17.30
N LEU A 158 13.83 -29.43 -17.80
CA LEU A 158 14.68 -30.21 -18.72
C LEU A 158 15.49 -31.31 -18.00
N ARG A 159 15.97 -31.08 -16.77
CA ARG A 159 16.68 -32.12 -15.99
C ARG A 159 15.76 -33.27 -15.56
N GLY A 160 14.46 -33.02 -15.37
CA GLY A 160 13.47 -34.07 -15.09
C GLY A 160 13.05 -34.88 -16.33
N TYR A 161 13.09 -34.27 -17.52
CA TYR A 161 12.68 -34.91 -18.77
C TYR A 161 13.82 -35.74 -19.41
N LEU A 162 15.08 -35.34 -19.24
CA LEU A 162 16.25 -36.01 -19.81
C LEU A 162 16.79 -37.20 -18.99
N ALA A 163 16.25 -37.47 -17.79
CA ALA A 163 16.63 -38.62 -16.98
C ALA A 163 15.89 -39.93 -17.34
N ASN A 164 14.91 -39.90 -18.25
CA ASN A 164 14.02 -41.04 -18.54
C ASN A 164 13.92 -41.46 -20.02
N VAL A 165 14.85 -41.03 -20.88
CA VAL A 165 14.89 -41.50 -22.28
C VAL A 165 16.22 -42.19 -22.57
N ALA A 166 16.34 -43.44 -22.13
CA ALA A 166 17.30 -44.39 -22.68
C ALA A 166 16.58 -45.20 -23.77
N THR A 167 17.09 -45.11 -25.00
CA THR A 167 16.61 -45.80 -26.21
C THR A 167 16.62 -47.34 -26.09
N PRO A 168 15.61 -48.08 -26.59
CA PRO A 168 15.74 -49.51 -26.88
C PRO A 168 16.20 -49.76 -28.34
N PRO A 169 16.76 -50.95 -28.66
CA PRO A 169 17.30 -51.29 -29.99
C PRO A 169 16.22 -51.77 -30.98
N PRO A 170 16.54 -51.90 -32.30
CA PRO A 170 15.55 -51.94 -33.37
C PRO A 170 15.13 -53.36 -33.78
N GLY A 171 13.86 -53.56 -34.15
CA GLY A 171 13.39 -54.79 -34.79
C GLY A 171 11.86 -54.93 -34.92
N GLU A 172 11.42 -55.03 -36.18
CA GLU A 172 10.16 -55.60 -36.69
C GLU A 172 8.81 -54.89 -36.48
N ALA A 173 8.20 -54.62 -37.63
CA ALA A 173 6.88 -54.07 -37.84
C ALA A 173 5.82 -55.18 -37.97
N ALA A 174 4.61 -54.95 -37.44
CA ALA A 174 3.38 -55.46 -38.07
C ALA A 174 2.10 -54.82 -37.49
N ARG A 175 1.44 -54.03 -38.35
CA ARG A 175 0.01 -53.90 -38.65
C ARG A 175 -1.09 -54.04 -37.58
N LEU A 176 -2.14 -53.24 -37.82
CA LEU A 176 -3.54 -53.26 -37.36
C LEU A 176 -3.78 -52.36 -36.14
N SER A 177 -4.89 -51.64 -35.95
CA SER A 177 -6.03 -51.18 -36.75
C SER A 177 -6.77 -50.16 -35.85
N LEU A 178 -7.70 -49.36 -36.40
CA LEU A 178 -8.51 -48.39 -35.65
C LEU A 178 -9.13 -48.95 -34.35
N ALA A 179 -9.23 -48.06 -33.35
CA ALA A 179 -10.02 -48.11 -32.10
C ALA A 179 -9.26 -48.42 -30.80
N ALA A 180 -8.79 -47.37 -30.11
CA ALA A 180 -8.86 -47.19 -28.64
C ALA A 180 -8.02 -45.97 -28.22
N LEU A 181 -8.65 -44.79 -28.09
CA LEU A 181 -8.19 -43.75 -27.18
C LEU A 181 -9.00 -43.88 -25.88
N PRO A 182 -8.40 -44.09 -24.71
CA PRO A 182 -9.05 -43.76 -23.45
C PRO A 182 -8.74 -42.29 -23.10
N SER A 183 -9.81 -41.56 -22.80
CA SER A 183 -9.80 -40.28 -22.09
C SER A 183 -9.03 -40.37 -20.77
N ILE A 184 -8.06 -39.47 -20.55
CA ILE A 184 -7.44 -39.29 -19.23
C ILE A 184 -7.94 -37.96 -18.66
N ALA A 185 -9.05 -38.05 -17.94
CA ALA A 185 -9.39 -37.17 -16.84
C ALA A 185 -9.41 -38.05 -15.61
N ASP A 186 -8.33 -38.07 -14.82
CA ASP A 186 -8.40 -38.69 -13.49
C ASP A 186 -7.42 -38.03 -12.51
N SER A 187 -7.98 -37.43 -11.46
CA SER A 187 -7.34 -36.63 -10.42
C SER A 187 -6.46 -37.44 -9.45
N LYS A 188 -6.38 -38.76 -9.61
CA LYS A 188 -5.57 -39.64 -8.75
C LYS A 188 -4.06 -39.56 -9.01
N TYR A 189 -3.63 -39.19 -10.23
CA TYR A 189 -2.21 -39.09 -10.55
C TYR A 189 -1.55 -37.83 -9.95
N MET A 190 -2.29 -36.72 -9.87
CA MET A 190 -1.85 -35.47 -9.25
C MET A 190 -1.71 -35.59 -7.72
N LEU A 191 -2.66 -36.27 -7.07
CA LEU A 191 -2.61 -36.54 -5.62
C LEU A 191 -1.48 -37.51 -5.21
N ALA A 192 -1.10 -38.43 -6.10
CA ALA A 192 0.06 -39.31 -5.89
C ALA A 192 1.39 -38.58 -6.04
N LEU A 193 1.48 -37.62 -6.98
CA LEU A 193 2.65 -36.76 -7.15
C LEU A 193 2.83 -35.79 -5.97
N GLU A 194 1.75 -35.18 -5.46
CA GLU A 194 1.81 -34.31 -4.28
C GLU A 194 2.23 -35.08 -3.02
N ARG A 195 1.72 -36.29 -2.80
CA ARG A 195 2.14 -37.13 -1.66
C ARG A 195 3.61 -37.53 -1.72
N ASN A 196 4.14 -37.83 -2.91
CA ASN A 196 5.54 -38.21 -3.08
C ASN A 196 6.49 -37.00 -2.96
N ALA A 197 6.08 -35.82 -3.44
CA ALA A 197 6.82 -34.58 -3.24
C ALA A 197 6.86 -34.17 -1.76
N HIS A 198 5.77 -34.34 -1.01
CA HIS A 198 5.70 -34.00 0.41
C HIS A 198 6.53 -34.97 1.29
N SER A 199 6.57 -36.27 0.92
CA SER A 199 7.44 -37.28 1.57
C SER A 199 8.93 -36.99 1.36
N PHE A 200 9.32 -36.55 0.16
CA PHE A 200 10.69 -36.17 -0.18
C PHE A 200 11.16 -34.93 0.61
N PHE A 201 10.30 -33.91 0.74
CA PHE A 201 10.61 -32.72 1.55
C PHE A 201 10.71 -32.99 3.06
N LEU A 202 9.97 -33.98 3.57
CA LEU A 202 10.06 -34.40 4.98
C LEU A 202 11.33 -35.22 5.28
N GLN A 203 11.82 -36.02 4.32
CA GLN A 203 13.09 -36.75 4.47
C GLN A 203 14.31 -35.82 4.36
N CYS A 204 14.27 -34.77 3.53
CA CYS A 204 15.33 -33.76 3.45
C CYS A 204 15.39 -32.85 4.70
N ARG A 205 14.30 -32.73 5.47
CA ARG A 205 14.27 -31.98 6.74
C ARG A 205 14.83 -32.77 7.93
N ALA A 206 14.93 -34.10 7.81
CA ALA A 206 15.48 -34.98 8.84
C ALA A 206 17.01 -35.16 8.75
N SER A 207 17.64 -34.81 7.62
CA SER A 207 19.09 -34.96 7.39
C SER A 207 19.93 -33.70 7.63
N ALA A 208 19.31 -32.55 7.96
CA ALA A 208 20.02 -31.35 8.40
C ALA A 208 20.05 -31.24 9.94
N ARG A 209 20.73 -32.19 10.60
CA ARG A 209 21.15 -32.05 12.00
C ARG A 209 22.65 -31.75 12.05
N CYS A 210 23.02 -30.48 11.97
CA CYS A 210 24.32 -30.02 12.45
C CYS A 210 24.25 -29.92 13.98
N GLN A 211 25.15 -30.62 14.66
CA GLN A 211 25.26 -30.60 16.12
C GLN A 211 25.74 -29.24 16.64
N PRO A 212 25.18 -28.71 17.74
CA PRO A 212 25.81 -27.64 18.48
C PRO A 212 26.86 -28.20 19.45
N TRP A 213 28.09 -27.71 19.30
CA TRP A 213 29.14 -27.77 20.31
C TRP A 213 28.67 -27.15 21.62
N ARG A 214 28.94 -27.83 22.75
CA ARG A 214 28.66 -27.34 24.11
C ARG A 214 29.79 -26.43 24.61
N PRO A 215 29.49 -25.22 25.13
CA PRO A 215 30.37 -24.56 26.08
C PRO A 215 30.05 -25.04 27.50
N VAL A 216 31.08 -25.53 28.18
CA VAL A 216 31.08 -25.81 29.62
C VAL A 216 31.14 -24.47 30.35
N LEU A 217 30.13 -24.15 31.16
CA LEU A 217 30.19 -23.04 32.13
C LEU A 217 30.40 -23.60 33.54
N PRO A 218 31.35 -23.06 34.33
CA PRO A 218 31.64 -23.53 35.67
C PRO A 218 30.62 -23.05 36.70
N ARG A 219 30.37 -23.92 37.68
CA ARG A 219 29.53 -23.70 38.87
C ARG A 219 30.15 -22.63 39.78
N GLY A 220 29.32 -21.69 40.23
CA GLY A 220 29.62 -20.79 41.33
C GLY A 220 28.39 -20.58 42.22
N ASN A 221 28.46 -21.07 43.46
CA ASN A 221 27.48 -20.88 44.52
C ASN A 221 27.38 -19.41 44.96
N SER A 222 26.19 -18.91 45.30
CA SER A 222 25.94 -18.28 46.63
C SER A 222 24.49 -17.85 46.85
N GLN A 223 23.90 -18.51 47.84
CA GLN A 223 23.05 -18.01 48.93
C GLN A 223 21.85 -17.08 48.69
N ARG A 224 20.69 -17.67 49.02
CA ARG A 224 19.44 -17.06 49.47
C ARG A 224 19.64 -16.03 50.58
N ARG A 225 18.85 -14.95 50.54
CA ARG A 225 18.22 -14.35 51.73
C ARG A 225 16.78 -13.90 51.41
N THR A 226 15.85 -14.52 52.10
CA THR A 226 14.43 -14.19 52.22
C THR A 226 14.22 -12.97 53.11
N LEU A 227 13.25 -12.11 52.77
CA LEU A 227 12.41 -11.45 53.78
C LEU A 227 11.03 -11.16 53.17
N ALA A 228 10.02 -11.75 53.79
CA ALA A 228 8.61 -11.54 53.52
C ALA A 228 8.11 -10.33 54.32
N ALA A 229 7.25 -9.52 53.71
CA ALA A 229 6.31 -8.66 54.42
C ALA A 229 5.02 -8.58 53.60
N ALA A 230 3.91 -8.94 54.26
CA ALA A 230 2.57 -8.98 53.71
C ALA A 230 1.96 -7.58 53.63
N ILE A 231 1.28 -7.27 52.52
CA ILE A 231 0.27 -6.21 52.39
C ILE A 231 -0.90 -6.80 51.60
N GLU A 232 -2.10 -6.55 52.11
CA GLU A 232 -3.41 -7.08 51.67
C GLU A 232 -3.88 -6.59 50.28
N PRO A 233 -4.90 -7.23 49.66
CA PRO A 233 -5.19 -7.05 48.24
C PRO A 233 -6.18 -5.91 48.00
N GLU A 234 -5.70 -4.76 47.52
CA GLU A 234 -6.55 -3.75 46.89
C GLU A 234 -6.74 -4.04 45.39
N SER A 235 -7.98 -4.39 45.05
CA SER A 235 -8.68 -4.16 43.77
C SER A 235 -7.97 -4.49 42.44
N SER A 236 -8.63 -5.38 41.69
CA SER A 236 -8.27 -5.91 40.36
C SER A 236 -8.26 -4.89 39.21
N ILE A 237 -8.09 -3.59 39.47
CA ILE A 237 -8.01 -2.54 38.44
C ILE A 237 -6.55 -2.22 38.10
N ASN A 238 -5.61 -2.41 39.03
CA ASN A 238 -4.18 -2.11 38.81
C ASN A 238 -3.35 -3.30 38.28
N ALA A 239 -3.91 -4.51 38.26
CA ALA A 239 -3.16 -5.70 37.83
C ALA A 239 -2.93 -5.77 36.30
N HIS A 240 -3.76 -5.10 35.49
CA HIS A 240 -3.58 -5.04 34.03
C HIS A 240 -2.65 -3.91 33.58
N ALA A 241 -2.44 -2.87 34.40
CA ALA A 241 -1.44 -1.84 34.12
C ALA A 241 0.00 -2.37 34.16
N HIS A 242 0.25 -3.47 34.87
CA HIS A 242 1.58 -4.05 35.03
C HIS A 242 1.98 -5.06 33.94
N ALA A 243 1.11 -5.41 33.00
CA ALA A 243 1.41 -6.41 31.95
C ALA A 243 2.11 -5.84 30.69
N LEU A 244 2.27 -4.51 30.58
CA LEU A 244 3.07 -3.84 29.54
C LEU A 244 4.30 -3.18 30.16
N ALA A 245 5.13 -3.94 30.88
CA ALA A 245 6.37 -3.49 31.52
C ALA A 245 7.51 -3.18 30.51
N GLY A 246 7.20 -2.47 29.43
CA GLY A 246 8.13 -1.98 28.41
C GLY A 246 8.11 -0.45 28.30
N LYS A 247 9.04 0.11 27.53
CA LYS A 247 9.04 1.53 27.21
C LYS A 247 7.72 1.93 26.51
N PRO A 248 7.23 3.18 26.66
CA PRO A 248 6.08 3.66 25.90
C PRO A 248 6.25 3.45 24.39
N TYR A 249 5.18 3.08 23.70
CA TYR A 249 5.17 3.00 22.24
C TYR A 249 5.37 4.39 21.65
N TYR A 250 6.39 4.57 20.82
CA TYR A 250 6.70 5.84 20.20
C TYR A 250 6.70 5.72 18.68
N VAL A 251 5.81 6.46 18.01
CA VAL A 251 5.70 6.51 16.56
C VAL A 251 5.89 7.93 16.05
N THR A 252 6.49 8.10 14.88
CA THR A 252 6.74 9.41 14.28
C THR A 252 6.25 9.45 12.83
N THR A 253 5.75 10.60 12.39
CA THR A 253 5.78 10.97 10.96
C THR A 253 7.10 11.68 10.64
N PRO A 254 7.49 11.85 9.37
CA PRO A 254 8.36 12.95 9.00
C PRO A 254 7.74 14.27 9.43
N ILE A 255 8.59 15.28 9.54
CA ILE A 255 8.16 16.67 9.60
C ILE A 255 8.02 17.21 8.17
N PHE A 256 6.95 17.97 7.91
CA PHE A 256 6.59 18.39 6.56
C PHE A 256 7.22 19.72 6.19
N TYR A 257 7.81 19.80 4.99
CA TYR A 257 8.49 20.99 4.52
C TYR A 257 7.52 22.13 4.21
N VAL A 258 7.77 23.33 4.77
CA VAL A 258 6.92 24.51 4.54
C VAL A 258 7.43 25.35 3.37
N ASN A 259 7.00 25.04 2.14
CA ASN A 259 7.37 25.83 0.95
C ASN A 259 6.16 26.41 0.22
N SER A 260 6.39 27.52 -0.51
CA SER A 260 5.34 28.27 -1.21
C SER A 260 4.70 27.39 -2.26
N GLY A 261 3.39 27.18 -2.12
CA GLY A 261 2.59 26.36 -3.01
C GLY A 261 2.00 25.13 -2.33
N MET A 262 2.57 24.60 -1.25
CA MET A 262 2.04 23.40 -0.58
C MET A 262 1.15 23.76 0.61
N SER A 263 -0.13 24.00 0.30
CA SER A 263 -1.17 23.65 1.29
C SER A 263 -1.11 22.14 1.51
N PRO A 264 -1.44 21.63 2.71
CA PRO A 264 -1.42 20.20 2.96
C PRO A 264 -2.21 19.44 1.88
N HIS A 265 -1.66 18.34 1.36
CA HIS A 265 -2.29 17.49 0.35
C HIS A 265 -2.51 16.07 0.89
N VAL A 266 -3.26 15.23 0.17
CA VAL A 266 -3.57 13.85 0.60
C VAL A 266 -2.35 12.98 0.89
N GLY A 267 -1.19 13.22 0.26
CA GLY A 267 0.07 12.57 0.61
C GLY A 267 0.52 12.81 2.06
N HIS A 268 0.39 14.05 2.59
CA HIS A 268 0.70 14.34 4.00
C HIS A 268 -0.32 13.68 4.93
N LEU A 269 -1.61 13.76 4.56
CA LEU A 269 -2.69 13.13 5.31
C LEU A 269 -2.48 11.61 5.41
N TYR A 270 -2.02 10.96 4.35
CA TYR A 270 -1.76 9.52 4.35
C TYR A 270 -0.73 9.13 5.41
N THR A 271 0.41 9.83 5.45
CA THR A 271 1.45 9.59 6.46
C THR A 271 0.94 9.81 7.88
N LEU A 272 0.16 10.89 8.10
CA LEU A 272 -0.48 11.19 9.38
C LEU A 272 -1.44 10.07 9.83
N VAL A 273 -2.30 9.59 8.92
CA VAL A 273 -3.27 8.52 9.20
C VAL A 273 -2.57 7.22 9.56
N LEU A 274 -1.52 6.82 8.82
CA LEU A 274 -0.79 5.60 9.13
C LEU A 274 -0.15 5.65 10.53
N ALA A 275 0.50 6.76 10.87
CA ALA A 275 1.15 6.92 12.17
C ALA A 275 0.14 6.97 13.33
N ASP A 276 -0.99 7.65 13.13
CA ASP A 276 -2.10 7.70 14.08
C ASP A 276 -2.76 6.34 14.30
N VAL A 277 -2.96 5.56 13.23
CA VAL A 277 -3.46 4.17 13.31
C VAL A 277 -2.54 3.30 14.15
N LEU A 278 -1.21 3.40 13.96
CA LEU A 278 -0.23 2.66 14.77
C LEU A 278 -0.28 3.06 16.25
N LYS A 279 -0.33 4.37 16.57
CA LYS A 279 -0.50 4.85 17.95
C LYS A 279 -1.80 4.33 18.56
N ARG A 280 -2.93 4.47 17.86
CA ARG A 280 -4.25 4.03 18.35
C ARG A 280 -4.32 2.52 18.53
N TRP A 281 -3.62 1.74 17.70
CA TRP A 281 -3.49 0.30 17.91
C TRP A 281 -2.69 -0.04 19.17
N ALA A 282 -1.56 0.64 19.40
CA ALA A 282 -0.81 0.48 20.65
C ALA A 282 -1.67 0.80 21.89
N LYS A 283 -2.45 1.89 21.83
CA LYS A 283 -3.44 2.22 22.88
C LYS A 283 -4.52 1.15 23.04
N LEU A 284 -5.03 0.60 21.92
CA LEU A 284 -6.02 -0.48 21.96
C LEU A 284 -5.48 -1.72 22.68
N ARG A 285 -4.19 -2.05 22.48
CA ARG A 285 -3.47 -3.12 23.20
C ARG A 285 -3.16 -2.81 24.67
N GLY A 286 -3.56 -1.63 25.16
CA GLY A 286 -3.39 -1.22 26.55
C GLY A 286 -2.19 -0.30 26.81
N ASP A 287 -1.40 0.08 25.80
CA ASP A 287 -0.31 1.06 26.01
C ASP A 287 -0.87 2.48 26.02
N THR A 288 -1.38 2.89 27.18
CA THR A 288 -1.98 4.22 27.39
C THR A 288 -0.99 5.38 27.25
N ARG A 289 0.32 5.09 27.28
CA ARG A 289 1.41 6.07 27.13
C ARG A 289 1.90 6.19 25.68
N ALA A 290 1.28 5.47 24.74
CA ALA A 290 1.68 5.52 23.34
C ALA A 290 1.63 6.95 22.81
N THR A 291 2.74 7.37 22.19
CA THR A 291 3.04 8.74 21.79
C THR A 291 3.28 8.84 20.28
N LEU A 292 2.75 9.89 19.64
CA LEU A 292 2.91 10.26 18.24
C LEU A 292 3.54 11.65 18.12
N LEU A 293 4.68 11.72 17.44
CA LEU A 293 5.29 12.98 17.01
C LEU A 293 4.96 13.26 15.53
N THR A 294 4.55 14.50 15.26
CA THR A 294 4.47 15.06 13.91
C THR A 294 4.96 16.51 13.92
N GLY A 295 5.04 17.19 12.77
CA GLY A 295 5.51 18.56 12.76
C GLY A 295 5.86 19.12 11.38
N THR A 296 6.60 20.23 11.41
CA THR A 296 7.06 20.96 10.21
C THR A 296 8.57 21.17 10.19
N ASP A 297 9.14 20.99 8.99
CA ASP A 297 10.51 21.38 8.67
C ASP A 297 10.48 22.78 8.07
N GLU A 298 11.09 23.72 8.79
CA GLU A 298 10.92 25.15 8.60
C GLU A 298 12.17 25.87 8.15
N HIS A 299 13.31 25.19 8.01
CA HIS A 299 14.57 25.81 7.61
C HIS A 299 14.97 25.47 6.16
N GLY A 300 15.98 26.16 5.65
CA GLY A 300 16.56 25.88 4.34
C GLY A 300 16.17 26.86 3.23
N MET A 301 16.90 26.73 2.12
CA MET A 301 16.85 27.67 1.00
C MET A 301 15.46 27.77 0.37
N LYS A 302 14.76 26.63 0.26
CA LYS A 302 13.46 26.57 -0.39
C LYS A 302 12.40 27.32 0.42
N VAL A 303 12.41 27.24 1.75
CA VAL A 303 11.54 28.05 2.62
C VAL A 303 11.89 29.53 2.49
N GLN A 304 13.17 29.88 2.54
CA GLN A 304 13.64 31.27 2.40
C GLN A 304 13.18 31.89 1.08
N LYS A 305 13.40 31.21 -0.06
CA LYS A 305 12.97 31.67 -1.39
C LYS A 305 11.45 31.75 -1.51
N ALA A 306 10.73 30.79 -0.91
CA ALA A 306 9.28 30.79 -0.87
C ALA A 306 8.70 32.02 -0.15
N ALA A 307 9.23 32.34 1.03
CA ALA A 307 8.84 33.51 1.80
C ALA A 307 9.18 34.82 1.05
N GLN A 308 10.37 34.89 0.45
CA GLN A 308 10.78 36.02 -0.40
C GLN A 308 9.84 36.22 -1.59
N LYS A 309 9.49 35.15 -2.29
CA LYS A 309 8.53 35.19 -3.42
C LYS A 309 7.13 35.61 -2.98
N ALA A 310 6.71 35.21 -1.78
CA ALA A 310 5.46 35.62 -1.16
C ALA A 310 5.53 37.03 -0.53
N ASN A 311 6.69 37.69 -0.57
CA ASN A 311 6.94 39.00 0.02
C ASN A 311 6.51 39.10 1.50
N THR A 312 6.85 38.07 2.29
CA THR A 312 6.57 38.01 3.73
C THR A 312 7.83 37.66 4.50
N ASP A 313 7.86 38.03 5.78
CA ASP A 313 8.87 37.54 6.72
C ASP A 313 8.86 36.01 6.77
N VAL A 314 10.05 35.40 6.86
CA VAL A 314 10.22 33.95 6.78
C VAL A 314 9.63 33.24 8.00
N LYS A 315 9.75 33.84 9.20
CA LYS A 315 9.16 33.26 10.42
C LYS A 315 7.63 33.28 10.34
N LEU A 316 7.05 34.41 9.95
CA LEU A 316 5.60 34.52 9.74
C LEU A 316 5.09 33.56 8.65
N PHE A 317 5.88 33.35 7.59
CA PHE A 317 5.58 32.36 6.55
C PHE A 317 5.52 30.94 7.13
N CYS A 318 6.52 30.55 7.93
CA CYS A 318 6.53 29.25 8.60
C CYS A 318 5.37 29.10 9.60
N ASP A 319 5.11 30.13 10.41
CA ASP A 319 4.01 30.16 11.38
C ASP A 319 2.67 29.88 10.71
N HIS A 320 2.39 30.55 9.59
CA HIS A 320 1.16 30.35 8.83
C HIS A 320 1.00 28.91 8.32
N HIS A 321 2.06 28.31 7.77
CA HIS A 321 2.00 26.95 7.23
C HIS A 321 1.92 25.89 8.34
N ALA A 322 2.62 26.08 9.45
CA ALA A 322 2.51 25.20 10.62
C ALA A 322 1.06 25.12 11.12
N GLU A 323 0.36 26.26 11.20
CA GLU A 323 -1.06 26.28 11.58
C GLU A 323 -1.96 25.56 10.57
N GLN A 324 -1.66 25.61 9.26
CA GLN A 324 -2.40 24.83 8.26
C GLN A 324 -2.23 23.31 8.46
N PHE A 325 -1.02 22.86 8.80
CA PHE A 325 -0.76 21.44 9.08
C PHE A 325 -1.39 20.98 10.39
N LYS A 326 -1.41 21.83 11.44
CA LYS A 326 -2.19 21.55 12.67
C LYS A 326 -3.68 21.46 12.37
N ALA A 327 -4.22 22.40 11.60
CA ALA A 327 -5.62 22.37 11.18
C ALA A 327 -5.96 21.09 10.38
N LEU A 328 -5.02 20.59 9.55
CA LEU A 328 -5.20 19.28 8.90
C LEU A 328 -5.26 18.15 9.92
N CYS A 329 -4.36 18.13 10.91
CA CYS A 329 -4.35 17.10 11.95
C CYS A 329 -5.67 17.09 12.73
N ASP A 330 -6.16 18.27 13.12
CA ASP A 330 -7.42 18.44 13.86
C ASP A 330 -8.62 17.99 13.01
N ALA A 331 -8.69 18.43 11.74
CA ALA A 331 -9.76 18.04 10.82
C ALA A 331 -9.78 16.53 10.54
N ALA A 332 -8.60 15.89 10.49
CA ALA A 332 -8.45 14.46 10.26
C ALA A 332 -8.53 13.59 11.53
N ASN A 333 -8.82 14.20 12.70
CA ASN A 333 -8.87 13.51 13.99
C ASN A 333 -7.58 12.72 14.28
N ILE A 334 -6.42 13.35 14.04
CA ILE A 334 -5.10 12.80 14.36
C ILE A 334 -4.81 13.05 15.83
N ASP A 335 -4.58 11.99 16.60
CA ASP A 335 -4.20 12.04 18.01
C ASP A 335 -2.67 12.14 18.09
N TYR A 336 -2.09 13.31 17.83
CA TYR A 336 -0.64 13.57 18.05
C TYR A 336 -0.38 14.17 19.43
N ASP A 337 0.78 13.90 20.04
CA ASP A 337 1.12 14.40 21.37
C ASP A 337 2.03 15.64 21.33
N ARG A 338 2.83 15.76 20.26
CA ARG A 338 3.60 16.97 19.98
C ARG A 338 3.59 17.27 18.49
N PHE A 339 3.30 18.53 18.17
CA PHE A 339 3.55 19.12 16.87
C PHE A 339 4.85 19.91 16.96
N ILE A 340 5.96 19.32 16.54
CA ILE A 340 7.29 19.94 16.63
C ILE A 340 7.52 20.87 15.43
N ARG A 341 8.26 21.95 15.66
CA ARG A 341 8.68 22.85 14.60
C ARG A 341 10.19 23.02 14.70
N THR A 342 10.90 22.97 13.58
CA THR A 342 12.37 23.14 13.64
C THR A 342 12.79 24.55 14.07
N THR A 343 11.87 25.52 14.05
CA THR A 343 12.11 26.85 14.64
C THR A 343 11.96 26.92 16.16
N ASP A 344 11.46 25.87 16.82
CA ASP A 344 11.35 25.79 18.29
C ASP A 344 12.75 25.92 18.94
N GLU A 345 12.84 26.63 20.06
CA GLU A 345 14.15 26.90 20.67
C GLU A 345 14.79 25.66 21.29
N ASP A 346 13.98 24.78 21.91
CA ASP A 346 14.49 23.51 22.46
C ASP A 346 15.09 22.64 21.34
N HIS A 347 14.46 22.59 20.17
CA HIS A 347 15.00 21.89 19.01
C HIS A 347 16.35 22.46 18.57
N LYS A 348 16.47 23.78 18.48
CA LYS A 348 17.75 24.44 18.14
C LYS A 348 18.85 24.12 19.13
N GLU A 349 18.54 24.10 20.42
CA GLU A 349 19.48 23.68 21.46
C GLU A 349 19.93 22.23 21.29
N VAL A 350 19.01 21.32 20.97
CA VAL A 350 19.36 19.92 20.67
C VAL A 350 20.30 19.82 19.47
N VAL A 351 19.99 20.50 18.37
CA VAL A 351 20.81 20.46 17.14
C VAL A 351 22.20 21.05 17.39
N ARG A 352 22.31 22.17 18.11
CA ARG A 352 23.60 22.78 18.50
C ARG A 352 24.42 21.81 19.34
N TYR A 353 23.81 21.18 20.35
CA TYR A 353 24.49 20.20 21.19
C TYR A 353 24.98 18.98 20.38
N VAL A 354 24.12 18.45 19.51
CA VAL A 354 24.45 17.31 18.63
C VAL A 354 25.63 17.65 17.73
N TRP A 355 25.64 18.84 17.14
CA TRP A 355 26.75 19.31 16.32
C TRP A 355 28.06 19.29 17.10
N GLU A 356 28.07 19.87 18.30
CA GLU A 356 29.26 19.92 19.15
C GLU A 356 29.76 18.52 19.53
N GLU A 357 28.86 17.57 19.83
CA GLU A 357 29.24 16.18 20.14
C GLU A 357 29.83 15.47 18.91
N LEU A 358 29.21 15.60 17.74
CA LEU A 358 29.73 15.02 16.49
C LEU A 358 31.10 15.61 16.11
N ASN A 359 31.27 16.91 16.32
CA ASN A 359 32.54 17.60 16.08
C ASN A 359 33.61 17.14 17.09
N ARG A 360 33.27 17.08 18.39
CA ARG A 360 34.18 16.62 19.45
C ARG A 360 34.61 15.16 19.26
N ALA A 361 33.71 14.32 18.75
CA ALA A 361 33.99 12.93 18.41
C ALA A 361 34.83 12.77 17.12
N GLY A 362 35.10 13.86 16.39
CA GLY A 362 35.91 13.86 15.16
C GLY A 362 35.17 13.43 13.90
N PHE A 363 33.83 13.31 13.95
CA PHE A 363 33.01 12.91 12.81
C PHE A 363 32.66 14.07 11.87
N ILE A 364 32.86 15.32 12.30
CA ILE A 364 32.73 16.51 11.46
C ILE A 364 34.12 17.05 11.14
N TYR A 365 34.35 17.41 9.88
CA TYR A 365 35.58 18.06 9.43
C TYR A 365 35.29 19.05 8.31
N GLU A 366 36.16 20.04 8.14
CA GLU A 366 36.04 21.03 7.09
C GLU A 366 36.67 20.51 5.78
N ALA A 367 35.97 20.66 4.65
CA ALA A 367 36.49 20.31 3.34
C ALA A 367 35.89 21.18 2.24
N LYS A 368 36.66 21.36 1.17
CA LYS A 368 36.16 22.02 -0.03
C LYS A 368 35.14 21.12 -0.73
N HIS A 369 33.95 21.65 -0.92
CA HIS A 369 32.92 21.09 -1.77
C HIS A 369 32.98 21.82 -3.13
N GLU A 370 33.42 21.11 -4.16
CA GLU A 370 33.64 21.69 -5.49
C GLU A 370 32.82 20.94 -6.54
N GLY A 371 32.14 21.68 -7.41
CA GLY A 371 31.38 21.09 -8.51
C GLY A 371 30.63 22.12 -9.33
N TRP A 372 30.03 21.67 -10.42
CA TRP A 372 29.14 22.49 -11.23
C TRP A 372 27.81 22.64 -10.50
N TYR A 373 27.41 23.85 -10.16
CA TYR A 373 26.19 24.13 -9.44
C TYR A 373 25.22 24.90 -10.33
N SER A 374 23.98 24.42 -10.43
CA SER A 374 22.89 25.19 -11.05
C SER A 374 22.17 25.98 -9.97
N VAL A 375 22.20 27.31 -10.06
CA VAL A 375 21.44 28.17 -9.13
C VAL A 375 19.94 27.99 -9.32
N SER A 376 19.49 27.71 -10.55
CA SER A 376 18.08 27.50 -10.86
C SER A 376 17.58 26.12 -10.42
N ASP A 377 18.40 25.08 -10.56
CA ASP A 377 18.03 23.70 -10.18
C ASP A 377 18.43 23.36 -8.73
N GLU A 378 19.15 24.27 -8.08
CA GLU A 378 19.75 24.13 -6.76
C GLU A 378 20.61 22.87 -6.57
N THR A 379 21.19 22.35 -7.65
CA THR A 379 21.80 21.02 -7.68
C THR A 379 23.24 21.07 -8.14
N PHE A 380 24.09 20.28 -7.49
CA PHE A 380 25.44 19.99 -7.98
C PHE A 380 25.37 18.91 -9.06
N TYR A 381 25.85 19.24 -10.24
CA TYR A 381 26.03 18.34 -11.34
C TYR A 381 27.47 17.82 -11.36
N PRO A 382 27.67 16.50 -11.48
CA PRO A 382 28.98 15.96 -11.82
C PRO A 382 29.40 16.49 -13.21
N SER A 383 30.71 16.58 -13.45
CA SER A 383 31.25 17.06 -14.73
C SER A 383 30.75 16.27 -15.96
N THR A 384 30.25 15.05 -15.75
CA THR A 384 29.65 14.21 -16.80
C THR A 384 28.22 14.60 -17.16
N GLN A 385 27.54 15.41 -16.35
CA GLN A 385 26.14 15.84 -16.54
C GLN A 385 26.01 17.31 -16.97
N VAL A 386 27.11 17.94 -17.39
CA VAL A 386 27.12 19.31 -17.87
C VAL A 386 27.79 19.39 -19.24
N HIS A 387 27.36 20.32 -20.08
CA HIS A 387 27.97 20.53 -21.39
C HIS A 387 28.02 22.01 -21.76
N LYS A 388 28.92 22.35 -22.68
CA LYS A 388 29.07 23.73 -23.17
C LYS A 388 28.04 24.02 -24.26
N VAL A 389 27.35 25.14 -24.14
CA VAL A 389 26.42 25.66 -25.14
C VAL A 389 26.82 27.09 -25.49
N LEU A 390 26.83 27.41 -26.79
CA LEU A 390 26.99 28.78 -27.27
C LEU A 390 25.62 29.45 -27.26
N ASP A 391 25.42 30.48 -26.45
CA ASP A 391 24.19 31.26 -26.45
C ASP A 391 24.10 32.06 -27.76
N PRO A 392 23.14 31.76 -28.66
CA PRO A 392 23.07 32.40 -29.97
C PRO A 392 22.69 33.88 -29.89
N SER A 393 22.09 34.32 -28.78
CA SER A 393 21.68 35.71 -28.59
C SER A 393 22.80 36.62 -28.08
N THR A 394 23.74 36.07 -27.31
CA THR A 394 24.85 36.82 -26.70
C THR A 394 26.22 36.47 -27.26
N GLY A 395 26.35 35.34 -27.95
CA GLY A 395 27.63 34.81 -28.43
C GLY A 395 28.55 34.27 -27.32
N ILE A 396 28.05 34.16 -26.09
CA ILE A 396 28.82 33.72 -24.92
C ILE A 396 28.68 32.20 -24.77
N THR A 397 29.81 31.51 -24.61
CA THR A 397 29.83 30.09 -24.25
C THR A 397 29.49 29.94 -22.77
N LYS A 398 28.38 29.28 -22.47
CA LYS A 398 27.93 28.93 -21.11
C LYS A 398 28.07 27.43 -20.90
N ILE A 399 28.12 27.00 -19.65
CA ILE A 399 27.98 25.59 -19.30
C ILE A 399 26.57 25.41 -18.77
N VAL A 400 25.86 24.40 -19.27
CA VAL A 400 24.49 24.09 -18.85
C VAL A 400 24.38 22.64 -18.44
N SER A 401 23.44 22.34 -17.56
CA SER A 401 23.01 20.99 -17.25
C SER A 401 22.53 20.28 -18.52
N ILE A 402 22.98 19.05 -18.74
CA ILE A 402 22.48 18.20 -19.84
C ILE A 402 20.98 17.92 -19.64
N GLU A 403 20.56 17.73 -18.39
CA GLU A 403 19.20 17.32 -18.04
C GLU A 403 18.20 18.46 -18.18
N THR A 404 18.52 19.64 -17.63
CA THR A 404 17.56 20.75 -17.51
C THR A 404 17.82 21.87 -18.52
N GLY A 405 18.97 21.85 -19.20
CA GLY A 405 19.42 22.93 -20.07
C GLY A 405 19.69 24.24 -19.33
N LYS A 406 19.72 24.23 -18.00
CA LYS A 406 19.95 25.43 -17.19
C LYS A 406 21.43 25.70 -16.95
N ASP A 407 21.76 26.99 -16.83
CA ASP A 407 23.12 27.47 -16.58
C ASP A 407 23.68 26.88 -15.28
N VAL A 408 24.91 26.38 -15.35
CA VAL A 408 25.69 25.89 -14.21
C VAL A 408 27.00 26.66 -14.10
N GLU A 409 27.43 26.90 -12.87
CA GLU A 409 28.68 27.56 -12.55
C GLU A 409 29.56 26.68 -11.67
N TRP A 410 30.87 26.68 -11.92
CA TRP A 410 31.80 25.97 -11.04
C TRP A 410 31.86 26.71 -9.71
N THR A 411 31.39 26.07 -8.66
CA THR A 411 31.40 26.63 -7.31
C THR A 411 32.34 25.81 -6.44
N SER A 412 33.19 26.49 -5.68
CA SER A 412 34.06 25.90 -4.66
C SER A 412 33.70 26.57 -3.33
N GLU A 413 33.10 25.81 -2.44
CA GLU A 413 32.67 26.29 -1.13
C GLU A 413 33.32 25.46 -0.05
N MET A 414 33.78 26.13 1.01
CA MET A 414 34.25 25.43 2.19
C MET A 414 33.03 25.04 3.03
N ASN A 415 32.84 23.75 3.26
CA ASN A 415 31.71 23.22 4.02
C ASN A 415 32.19 22.19 5.05
N TYR A 416 31.46 22.08 6.14
CA TYR A 416 31.62 20.97 7.08
C TYR A 416 31.01 19.70 6.47
N HIS A 417 31.73 18.60 6.62
CA HIS A 417 31.37 17.28 6.14
C HIS A 417 31.33 16.30 7.32
N PHE A 418 30.31 15.44 7.32
CA PHE A 418 30.18 14.30 8.20
C PHE A 418 30.80 13.07 7.54
N ARG A 419 31.60 12.31 8.31
CA ARG A 419 32.31 11.09 7.91
C ARG A 419 31.39 9.89 7.69
N LEU A 420 30.40 10.03 6.80
CA LEU A 420 29.41 8.98 6.50
C LEU A 420 30.06 7.70 5.98
N SER A 421 31.18 7.81 5.26
CA SER A 421 31.92 6.67 4.72
C SER A 421 32.36 5.68 5.81
N GLU A 422 32.70 6.16 7.02
CA GLU A 422 33.09 5.32 8.16
C GLU A 422 31.95 4.45 8.71
N PHE A 423 30.69 4.81 8.42
CA PHE A 423 29.50 4.11 8.89
C PHE A 423 29.01 3.01 7.94
N GLN A 424 29.65 2.80 6.80
CA GLN A 424 29.25 1.77 5.85
C GLN A 424 29.21 0.36 6.49
N ALA A 425 30.29 -0.08 7.13
CA ALA A 425 30.34 -1.39 7.77
C ALA A 425 29.42 -1.51 9.01
N PRO A 426 29.36 -0.51 9.93
CA PRO A 426 28.38 -0.48 11.01
C PRO A 426 26.92 -0.59 10.55
N LEU A 427 26.53 0.12 9.49
CA LEU A 427 25.18 0.09 8.95
C LEU A 427 24.81 -1.27 8.37
N LEU A 428 25.71 -1.87 7.57
CA LEU A 428 25.49 -3.22 7.03
C LEU A 428 25.30 -4.24 8.15
N LYS A 429 26.19 -4.21 9.15
CA LYS A 429 26.08 -5.09 10.32
C LYS A 429 24.79 -4.86 11.10
N TYR A 430 24.34 -3.61 11.23
CA TYR A 430 23.08 -3.30 11.90
C TYR A 430 21.90 -3.95 11.17
N TYR A 431 21.79 -3.76 9.85
CA TYR A 431 20.67 -4.30 9.07
C TYR A 431 20.71 -5.82 8.90
N GLU A 432 21.90 -6.44 8.86
CA GLU A 432 22.04 -7.90 8.91
C GLU A 432 21.47 -8.49 10.21
N ASN A 433 21.68 -7.81 11.34
CA ASN A 433 21.18 -8.25 12.64
C ASN A 433 19.71 -7.90 12.90
N HIS A 434 19.13 -6.99 12.11
CA HIS A 434 17.76 -6.52 12.26
C HIS A 434 16.97 -6.72 10.96
N ALA A 435 16.91 -7.98 10.49
CA ALA A 435 16.11 -8.36 9.34
C ALA A 435 14.64 -7.95 9.55
N GLY A 436 14.16 -7.00 8.74
CA GLY A 436 12.82 -6.40 8.88
C GLY A 436 12.79 -5.03 9.55
N ALA A 437 13.93 -4.39 9.82
CA ALA A 437 13.99 -3.00 10.27
C ALA A 437 13.33 -2.03 9.26
N ILE A 438 13.35 -2.34 7.97
CA ILE A 438 12.71 -1.52 6.92
C ILE A 438 11.56 -2.33 6.30
N VAL A 439 10.36 -1.77 6.36
CA VAL A 439 9.12 -2.34 5.83
C VAL A 439 8.62 -1.46 4.69
N PRO A 440 8.37 -2.01 3.48
CA PRO A 440 8.39 -3.43 3.15
C PRO A 440 9.80 -3.96 2.84
N LYS A 441 9.98 -5.29 2.94
CA LYS A 441 11.30 -5.96 2.85
C LYS A 441 12.06 -5.66 1.56
N GLN A 442 11.36 -5.40 0.44
CA GLN A 442 11.97 -5.05 -0.84
C GLN A 442 12.80 -3.75 -0.74
N ARG A 443 12.34 -2.76 0.04
CA ARG A 443 13.09 -1.51 0.24
C ARG A 443 14.33 -1.72 1.09
N MET A 444 14.29 -2.67 2.03
CA MET A 444 15.48 -3.04 2.81
C MET A 444 16.60 -3.55 1.90
N ALA A 445 16.26 -4.39 0.92
CA ALA A 445 17.24 -4.92 -0.03
C ALA A 445 17.89 -3.79 -0.85
N PHE A 446 17.09 -2.84 -1.35
CA PHE A 446 17.58 -1.67 -2.06
C PHE A 446 18.56 -0.83 -1.23
N ILE A 447 18.22 -0.54 0.03
CA ILE A 447 19.09 0.22 0.93
C ILE A 447 20.39 -0.53 1.24
N MET A 448 20.33 -1.85 1.44
CA MET A 448 21.51 -2.67 1.66
C MET A 448 22.46 -2.62 0.47
N ASP A 449 21.93 -2.69 -0.76
CA ASP A 449 22.74 -2.63 -1.98
C ASP A 449 23.33 -1.23 -2.20
N GLU A 450 22.60 -0.17 -1.83
CA GLU A 450 23.13 1.20 -1.85
C GLU A 450 24.31 1.35 -0.88
N ILE A 451 24.19 0.84 0.36
CA ILE A 451 25.27 0.90 1.35
C ILE A 451 26.48 0.08 0.87
N ARG A 452 26.27 -1.10 0.28
CA ARG A 452 27.36 -1.94 -0.27
C ARG A 452 28.11 -1.27 -1.41
N SER A 453 27.43 -0.44 -2.20
CA SER A 453 28.01 0.26 -3.34
C SER A 453 29.02 1.35 -2.94
N GLY A 454 29.06 1.73 -1.65
CA GLY A 454 30.02 2.68 -1.10
C GLY A 454 29.34 3.98 -0.66
N LEU A 455 29.57 4.39 0.59
CA LEU A 455 29.08 5.66 1.11
C LEU A 455 30.14 6.76 0.98
N LYS A 456 29.72 7.94 0.52
CA LYS A 456 30.55 9.15 0.47
C LYS A 456 30.22 10.06 1.65
N ASP A 457 31.22 10.81 2.12
CA ASP A 457 31.04 11.79 3.18
C ASP A 457 30.02 12.87 2.79
N LEU A 458 29.25 13.29 3.77
CA LEU A 458 28.04 14.10 3.58
C LEU A 458 28.31 15.54 3.99
N SER A 459 28.11 16.51 3.09
CA SER A 459 28.18 17.92 3.47
C SER A 459 27.01 18.31 4.38
N VAL A 460 27.33 18.70 5.62
CA VAL A 460 26.38 19.02 6.70
C VAL A 460 26.32 20.51 7.08
N SER A 461 26.99 21.39 6.33
CA SER A 461 26.78 22.85 6.41
C SER A 461 26.66 23.50 5.03
N ARG A 462 26.19 24.75 4.99
CA ARG A 462 26.19 25.62 3.81
C ARG A 462 26.66 27.03 4.21
N PRO A 463 27.27 27.82 3.31
CA PRO A 463 27.65 29.18 3.62
C PRO A 463 26.44 30.05 3.97
N SER A 464 26.53 30.79 5.08
CA SER A 464 25.45 31.65 5.57
C SER A 464 25.13 32.82 4.63
N SER A 465 26.05 33.18 3.73
CA SER A 465 25.80 34.17 2.66
C SER A 465 24.71 33.73 1.68
N ARG A 466 24.53 32.41 1.51
CA ARG A 466 23.49 31.82 0.67
C ARG A 466 22.26 31.45 1.49
N LEU A 467 22.48 30.77 2.61
CA LEU A 467 21.42 30.26 3.48
C LEU A 467 21.43 31.04 4.79
N THR A 468 20.57 32.05 4.92
CA THR A 468 20.43 32.81 6.16
C THR A 468 19.37 32.23 7.09
N TRP A 469 18.39 31.49 6.54
CA TRP A 469 17.30 30.89 7.30
C TRP A 469 17.59 29.43 7.70
N GLY A 470 18.30 29.26 8.82
CA GLY A 470 18.64 27.98 9.42
C GLY A 470 19.40 28.12 10.74
N ILE A 471 19.76 26.99 11.35
CA ILE A 471 20.52 26.96 12.61
C ILE A 471 22.01 27.20 12.29
N GLN A 472 22.61 28.23 12.87
CA GLN A 472 24.03 28.53 12.67
C GLN A 472 24.93 27.44 13.27
N VAL A 473 26.08 27.19 12.65
CA VAL A 473 27.09 26.28 13.18
C VAL A 473 27.68 26.84 14.48
N PRO A 474 27.66 26.09 15.60
CA PRO A 474 28.30 26.51 16.84
C PRO A 474 29.78 26.86 16.64
N GLY A 475 30.15 28.11 16.94
CA GLY A 475 31.51 28.61 16.79
C GLY A 475 31.89 29.12 15.40
N ASP A 476 30.99 29.07 14.41
CA ASP A 476 31.24 29.56 13.04
C ASP A 476 29.97 30.14 12.40
N GLU A 477 29.78 31.46 12.55
CA GLU A 477 28.63 32.19 11.99
C GLU A 477 28.66 32.30 10.45
N SER A 478 29.78 31.93 9.81
CA SER A 478 29.86 31.93 8.34
C SER A 478 29.16 30.71 7.73
N GLN A 479 28.74 29.75 8.55
CA GLN A 479 28.17 28.48 8.14
C GLN A 479 26.83 28.22 8.85
N THR A 480 25.86 27.73 8.08
CA THR A 480 24.55 27.30 8.55
C THR A 480 24.43 25.79 8.42
N ILE A 481 23.94 25.13 9.48
CA ILE A 481 23.73 23.69 9.53
C ILE A 481 22.76 23.25 8.42
N TYR A 482 23.11 22.16 7.75
CA TYR A 482 22.31 21.60 6.67
C TYR A 482 21.00 21.00 7.19
N VAL A 483 19.93 21.22 6.44
CA VAL A 483 18.55 20.89 6.83
C VAL A 483 18.36 19.44 7.26
N TRP A 484 19.05 18.45 6.68
CA TRP A 484 18.84 17.06 7.09
C TRP A 484 19.48 16.72 8.45
N LEU A 485 20.57 17.41 8.84
CA LEU A 485 21.10 17.26 10.20
C LEU A 485 20.20 17.97 11.21
N ASP A 486 19.60 19.09 10.85
CA ASP A 486 18.59 19.77 11.67
C ASP A 486 17.31 18.92 11.81
N ALA A 487 16.62 18.69 10.69
CA ALA A 487 15.35 18.02 10.60
C ALA A 487 15.35 16.64 11.25
N LEU A 488 16.35 15.78 11.04
CA LEU A 488 16.33 14.41 11.58
C LEU A 488 16.38 14.36 13.12
N PHE A 489 16.92 15.39 13.78
CA PHE A 489 16.99 15.42 15.25
C PHE A 489 15.69 15.86 15.92
N ASN A 490 14.64 16.19 15.15
CA ASN A 490 13.29 16.43 15.67
C ASN A 490 12.79 15.21 16.49
N TYR A 491 13.06 14.00 16.00
CA TYR A 491 12.66 12.75 16.63
C TYR A 491 13.23 12.59 18.03
N LEU A 492 14.47 13.04 18.21
CA LEU A 492 15.18 12.97 19.47
C LEU A 492 14.79 14.13 20.41
N THR A 493 14.51 15.31 19.86
CA THR A 493 14.06 16.51 20.59
C THR A 493 12.80 16.24 21.40
N MET A 494 11.85 15.48 20.84
CA MET A 494 10.62 15.07 21.53
C MET A 494 10.88 14.36 22.87
N THR A 495 12.04 13.73 23.05
CA THR A 495 12.37 13.02 24.28
C THR A 495 12.92 13.93 25.38
N GLY A 496 13.22 15.20 25.08
CA GLY A 496 13.91 16.13 25.98
C GLY A 496 15.43 15.94 26.01
N TYR A 497 15.99 15.12 25.10
CA TYR A 497 17.43 14.98 24.92
C TYR A 497 18.09 16.35 24.66
N PRO A 498 19.35 16.58 25.11
CA PRO A 498 20.17 15.75 25.99
C PRO A 498 19.90 16.00 27.47
N PHE A 499 18.93 16.86 27.81
CA PHE A 499 18.71 17.41 29.14
C PHE A 499 17.95 16.47 30.10
N VAL A 500 17.61 15.27 29.63
CA VAL A 500 16.96 14.20 30.40
C VAL A 500 17.88 13.01 30.60
N ASN A 501 17.61 12.22 31.65
CA ASN A 501 18.36 11.00 31.91
C ASN A 501 18.09 9.95 30.83
N ARG A 502 19.11 9.66 29.99
CA ARG A 502 19.03 8.66 28.91
C ARG A 502 18.80 7.22 29.41
N ASN A 503 19.11 6.95 30.68
CA ASN A 503 18.92 5.64 31.31
C ASN A 503 17.58 5.52 32.05
N ASP A 504 16.66 6.48 31.88
CA ASP A 504 15.31 6.35 32.43
C ASP A 504 14.61 5.16 31.78
N ALA A 505 14.13 4.22 32.59
CA ALA A 505 13.37 3.06 32.12
C ALA A 505 12.03 3.45 31.44
N ASN A 506 11.55 4.67 31.68
CA ASN A 506 10.37 5.23 31.02
C ASN A 506 10.70 6.00 29.73
N MET A 507 11.98 6.09 29.34
CA MET A 507 12.39 6.74 28.11
C MET A 507 11.75 6.04 26.91
N MET A 508 11.00 6.79 26.12
CA MET A 508 10.31 6.26 24.93
C MET A 508 11.26 5.98 23.75
N TRP A 509 12.50 6.49 23.81
CA TRP A 509 13.54 6.28 22.80
C TRP A 509 14.09 4.83 22.78
N PRO A 510 14.38 4.25 21.61
CA PRO A 510 14.16 4.76 20.25
C PRO A 510 12.71 4.62 19.78
N PRO A 511 12.26 5.29 18.70
CA PRO A 511 10.93 5.09 18.15
C PRO A 511 10.70 3.62 17.78
N ASN A 512 9.53 3.09 18.13
CA ASN A 512 9.10 1.76 17.71
C ASN A 512 8.81 1.71 16.20
N CYS A 513 8.32 2.81 15.63
CA CYS A 513 8.11 2.94 14.19
C CYS A 513 8.30 4.38 13.73
N GLN A 514 9.12 4.59 12.68
CA GLN A 514 9.14 5.84 11.92
C GLN A 514 8.41 5.62 10.60
N VAL A 515 7.25 6.27 10.44
CA VAL A 515 6.44 6.20 9.22
C VAL A 515 6.93 7.27 8.27
N ILE A 516 7.40 6.91 7.07
CA ILE A 516 8.02 7.82 6.10
C ILE A 516 7.60 7.49 4.67
N GLY A 517 7.70 8.48 3.77
CA GLY A 517 7.54 8.27 2.33
C GLY A 517 8.77 7.60 1.70
N LYS A 518 8.56 6.89 0.59
CA LYS A 518 9.65 6.24 -0.15
C LYS A 518 10.71 7.21 -0.70
N ASP A 519 10.36 8.48 -0.89
CA ASP A 519 11.24 9.52 -1.40
C ASP A 519 12.30 9.98 -0.39
N ILE A 520 12.03 9.82 0.91
CA ILE A 520 12.94 10.23 1.98
C ILE A 520 13.62 9.06 2.69
N ILE A 521 13.52 7.85 2.14
CA ILE A 521 14.03 6.62 2.75
C ILE A 521 15.52 6.70 3.07
N ARG A 522 16.35 7.18 2.11
CA ARG A 522 17.80 7.28 2.26
C ARG A 522 18.21 8.09 3.50
N PHE A 523 17.54 9.20 3.73
CA PHE A 523 17.83 10.07 4.88
C PHE A 523 17.56 9.35 6.20
N HIS A 524 16.48 8.56 6.27
CA HIS A 524 16.04 7.88 7.49
C HIS A 524 16.73 6.54 7.73
N THR A 525 17.23 5.88 6.68
CA THR A 525 17.81 4.54 6.77
C THR A 525 19.32 4.51 6.53
N ILE A 526 19.95 5.61 6.13
CA ILE A 526 21.41 5.69 5.99
C ILE A 526 21.97 6.81 6.86
N TYR A 527 21.53 8.05 6.63
CA TYR A 527 22.13 9.21 7.32
C TYR A 527 21.72 9.23 8.79
N TRP A 528 20.43 9.05 9.06
CA TRP A 528 19.91 9.07 10.41
C TRP A 528 20.54 8.00 11.32
N PRO A 529 20.60 6.71 10.93
CA PRO A 529 21.24 5.71 11.76
C PRO A 529 22.75 5.95 11.90
N ALA A 530 23.43 6.50 10.89
CA ALA A 530 24.84 6.87 11.00
C ALA A 530 25.06 7.99 12.03
N PHE A 531 24.24 9.03 12.05
CA PHE A 531 24.29 10.09 13.07
C PHE A 531 24.05 9.53 14.47
N LEU A 532 23.06 8.64 14.62
CA LEU A 532 22.78 7.99 15.89
C LEU A 532 23.94 7.10 16.35
N MET A 533 24.53 6.30 15.45
CA MET A 533 25.69 5.47 15.75
C MET A 533 26.91 6.31 16.16
N ALA A 534 27.14 7.45 15.48
CA ALA A 534 28.19 8.40 15.83
C ALA A 534 28.04 8.95 17.25
N LEU A 535 26.80 9.14 17.70
CA LEU A 535 26.45 9.60 19.06
C LEU A 535 26.28 8.46 20.07
N ASN A 536 26.54 7.20 19.68
CA ASN A 536 26.28 6.00 20.47
C ASN A 536 24.82 5.90 20.97
N LEU A 537 23.86 6.27 20.13
CA LEU A 537 22.42 6.17 20.39
C LEU A 537 21.78 4.99 19.66
N PRO A 538 20.75 4.36 20.23
CA PRO A 538 20.04 3.27 19.56
C PRO A 538 19.22 3.80 18.39
N VAL A 539 19.17 3.01 17.32
CA VAL A 539 18.39 3.25 16.09
C VAL A 539 16.97 2.73 16.25
N ALA A 540 16.01 3.33 15.54
CA ALA A 540 14.60 2.92 15.54
C ALA A 540 14.40 1.43 15.21
N ASP A 541 13.38 0.81 15.82
CA ASP A 541 13.11 -0.63 15.66
C ASP A 541 12.58 -0.96 14.25
N ARG A 542 11.79 -0.05 13.68
CA ARG A 542 11.12 -0.18 12.38
C ARG A 542 11.01 1.15 11.64
N PHE A 543 11.17 1.09 10.33
CA PHE A 543 10.86 2.14 9.36
C PHE A 543 9.74 1.65 8.45
N LEU A 544 8.54 2.22 8.57
CA LEU A 544 7.45 1.98 7.63
C LEU A 544 7.58 2.96 6.46
N THR A 545 7.89 2.44 5.28
CA THR A 545 8.15 3.21 4.06
C THR A 545 7.02 3.04 3.06
N HIS A 546 6.05 3.96 3.10
CA HIS A 546 4.88 3.89 2.24
C HIS A 546 5.14 4.42 0.83
N ALA A 547 4.33 3.97 -0.12
CA ALA A 547 4.36 4.42 -1.50
C ALA A 547 3.60 5.75 -1.65
N HIS A 548 3.64 6.35 -2.84
CA HIS A 548 2.92 7.58 -3.11
C HIS A 548 1.47 7.31 -3.53
N TRP A 549 0.62 8.29 -3.25
CA TRP A 549 -0.64 8.41 -3.97
C TRP A 549 -0.41 9.14 -5.28
N THR A 550 -0.98 8.62 -6.37
CA THR A 550 -0.91 9.18 -7.71
C THR A 550 -2.28 9.65 -8.18
N MET A 551 -2.32 10.60 -9.11
CA MET A 551 -3.52 10.96 -9.85
C MET A 551 -3.15 10.99 -11.34
N ASN A 552 -3.93 10.29 -12.18
CA ASN A 552 -3.60 10.08 -13.60
C ASN A 552 -2.19 9.51 -13.84
N ASN A 553 -1.76 8.54 -13.01
CA ASN A 553 -0.41 7.93 -13.02
C ASN A 553 0.76 8.89 -12.70
N GLU A 554 0.48 10.13 -12.30
CA GLU A 554 1.52 11.07 -11.87
C GLU A 554 1.51 11.28 -10.36
N LYS A 555 2.69 11.54 -9.77
CA LYS A 555 2.78 11.93 -8.36
C LYS A 555 1.98 13.21 -8.15
N MET A 556 1.11 13.21 -7.14
CA MET A 556 0.36 14.41 -6.79
C MET A 556 1.32 15.50 -6.29
N SER A 557 1.25 16.67 -6.92
CA SER A 557 1.92 17.88 -6.48
C SER A 557 1.08 19.10 -6.85
N LYS A 558 1.10 20.13 -6.01
CA LYS A 558 0.39 21.37 -6.31
C LYS A 558 1.04 22.14 -7.46
N SER A 559 2.35 21.99 -7.67
CA SER A 559 3.06 22.52 -8.84
C SER A 559 2.61 21.91 -10.17
N ALA A 560 2.21 20.63 -10.17
CA ALA A 560 1.64 19.96 -11.34
C ALA A 560 0.13 20.19 -11.50
N GLY A 561 -0.52 20.92 -10.58
CA GLY A 561 -1.96 21.19 -10.62
C GLY A 561 -2.86 19.98 -10.30
N ASN A 562 -2.29 18.81 -10.02
CA ASN A 562 -3.02 17.57 -9.74
C ASN A 562 -3.14 17.23 -8.22
N GLY A 563 -2.70 18.14 -7.34
CA GLY A 563 -2.74 17.92 -5.90
C GLY A 563 -4.16 17.93 -5.33
N VAL A 564 -4.57 16.84 -4.67
CA VAL A 564 -5.87 16.75 -4.00
C VAL A 564 -5.84 17.41 -2.62
N ASN A 565 -6.80 18.30 -2.38
CA ASN A 565 -7.01 18.95 -1.10
C ASN A 565 -7.71 17.99 -0.10
N PRO A 566 -7.05 17.62 1.01
CA PRO A 566 -7.58 16.66 1.98
C PRO A 566 -8.81 17.20 2.73
N PHE A 567 -8.91 18.52 2.92
CA PHE A 567 -10.07 19.12 3.60
C PHE A 567 -11.34 18.87 2.79
N TYR A 568 -11.31 19.11 1.48
CA TYR A 568 -12.46 18.86 0.60
C TYR A 568 -12.82 17.37 0.51
N ALA A 569 -11.81 16.49 0.51
CA ALA A 569 -12.05 15.05 0.54
C ALA A 569 -12.77 14.63 1.84
N MET A 570 -12.34 15.13 3.00
CA MET A 570 -12.97 14.82 4.29
C MET A 570 -14.34 15.47 4.44
N ASP A 571 -14.54 16.68 3.94
CA ASP A 571 -15.84 17.37 3.96
C ASP A 571 -16.88 16.62 3.13
N ARG A 572 -16.45 16.12 1.96
CA ARG A 572 -17.32 15.37 1.04
C ARG A 572 -17.63 13.95 1.52
N PHE A 573 -16.61 13.21 1.93
CA PHE A 573 -16.74 11.76 2.20
C PHE A 573 -16.80 11.40 3.68
N GLY A 574 -16.48 12.35 4.57
CA GLY A 574 -16.36 12.16 6.01
C GLY A 574 -14.96 11.69 6.42
N VAL A 575 -14.53 12.16 7.60
CA VAL A 575 -13.20 11.92 8.17
C VAL A 575 -12.85 10.44 8.24
N ASP A 576 -13.67 9.64 8.94
CA ASP A 576 -13.42 8.20 9.11
C ASP A 576 -13.44 7.43 7.78
N CYS A 577 -14.23 7.86 6.79
CA CYS A 577 -14.23 7.24 5.47
C CYS A 577 -12.88 7.44 4.78
N ILE A 578 -12.35 8.67 4.79
CA ILE A 578 -11.06 8.98 4.18
C ILE A 578 -9.92 8.28 4.91
N ARG A 579 -9.94 8.27 6.26
CA ARG A 579 -8.95 7.55 7.06
C ARG A 579 -8.92 6.06 6.73
N PHE A 580 -10.11 5.43 6.69
CA PHE A 580 -10.24 4.02 6.32
C PHE A 580 -9.74 3.75 4.90
N PHE A 581 -10.21 4.54 3.92
CA PHE A 581 -9.79 4.41 2.52
C PHE A 581 -8.28 4.52 2.39
N MET A 582 -7.66 5.48 3.08
CA MET A 582 -6.21 5.65 3.07
C MET A 582 -5.47 4.43 3.62
N ALA A 583 -5.90 3.89 4.76
CA ALA A 583 -5.26 2.71 5.35
C ALA A 583 -5.50 1.42 4.55
N HIS A 584 -6.69 1.25 3.95
CA HIS A 584 -7.10 0.03 3.27
C HIS A 584 -6.64 -0.04 1.81
N ASN A 585 -6.77 1.07 1.07
CA ASN A 585 -6.46 1.14 -0.36
C ASN A 585 -5.05 1.70 -0.63
N GLY A 586 -4.45 2.39 0.35
CA GLY A 586 -3.15 3.04 0.20
C GLY A 586 -2.00 2.09 -0.11
N GLY A 587 -1.07 2.57 -0.91
CA GLY A 587 0.13 1.85 -1.31
C GLY A 587 1.18 1.81 -0.20
N ILE A 588 1.66 0.61 0.16
CA ILE A 588 2.89 0.47 0.99
C ILE A 588 4.06 0.07 0.09
N VAL A 589 3.88 -1.00 -0.70
CA VAL A 589 4.87 -1.46 -1.69
C VAL A 589 4.80 -0.59 -2.94
N ASP A 590 3.66 -0.66 -3.62
CA ASP A 590 3.41 0.00 -4.91
C ASP A 590 2.57 1.28 -4.73
N ASP A 591 2.73 2.22 -5.65
CA ASP A 591 1.95 3.46 -5.66
C ASP A 591 0.46 3.17 -5.86
N ALA A 592 -0.40 3.97 -5.24
CA ALA A 592 -1.85 3.81 -5.30
C ALA A 592 -2.52 5.00 -5.97
N THR A 593 -3.48 4.74 -6.84
CA THR A 593 -4.23 5.80 -7.53
C THR A 593 -5.31 6.37 -6.62
N TYR A 594 -5.34 7.69 -6.49
CA TYR A 594 -6.43 8.41 -5.85
C TYR A 594 -7.51 8.71 -6.89
N ASP A 595 -8.72 8.23 -6.63
CA ASP A 595 -9.90 8.55 -7.42
C ASP A 595 -11.14 8.59 -6.49
N ASN A 596 -12.00 9.59 -6.69
CA ASN A 596 -13.23 9.73 -5.92
C ASN A 596 -14.17 8.52 -6.10
N SER A 597 -14.20 7.92 -7.30
CA SER A 597 -15.00 6.73 -7.59
C SER A 597 -14.55 5.53 -6.75
N PHE A 598 -13.24 5.37 -6.49
CA PHE A 598 -12.74 4.29 -5.63
C PHE A 598 -13.10 4.50 -4.16
N ILE A 599 -13.19 5.76 -3.71
CA ILE A 599 -13.68 6.09 -2.36
C ILE A 599 -15.16 5.71 -2.26
N GLU A 600 -15.96 6.12 -3.25
CA GLU A 600 -17.39 5.80 -3.31
C GLU A 600 -17.64 4.29 -3.39
N GLU A 601 -16.88 3.56 -4.21
CA GLU A 601 -16.93 2.11 -4.33
C GLU A 601 -16.59 1.43 -2.99
N THR A 602 -15.45 1.80 -2.39
CA THR A 602 -15.01 1.27 -1.09
C THR A 602 -16.08 1.53 -0.02
N TYR A 603 -16.63 2.75 0.02
CA TYR A 603 -17.68 3.10 0.97
C TYR A 603 -18.96 2.29 0.74
N ASN A 604 -19.44 2.21 -0.50
CA ASN A 604 -20.70 1.55 -0.80
C ASN A 604 -20.61 0.03 -0.63
N HIS A 605 -19.50 -0.60 -1.02
CA HIS A 605 -19.33 -2.05 -0.96
C HIS A 605 -18.90 -2.54 0.42
N LEU A 606 -17.84 -1.98 1.01
CA LEU A 606 -17.29 -2.49 2.27
C LEU A 606 -17.93 -1.86 3.50
N LEU A 607 -18.05 -0.53 3.53
CA LEU A 607 -18.52 0.17 4.74
C LEU A 607 -20.03 0.15 4.87
N ARG A 608 -20.76 0.85 3.99
CA ARG A 608 -22.22 0.97 4.06
C ARG A 608 -22.91 -0.34 3.69
N GLY A 609 -22.58 -0.93 2.54
CA GLY A 609 -23.21 -2.17 2.05
C GLY A 609 -22.75 -3.44 2.76
N GLY A 610 -21.50 -3.47 3.22
CA GLY A 610 -20.92 -4.59 3.95
C GLY A 610 -21.22 -4.51 5.45
N LEU A 611 -20.46 -3.70 6.18
CA LEU A 611 -20.53 -3.61 7.64
C LEU A 611 -21.82 -2.93 8.14
N GLY A 612 -22.20 -1.79 7.55
CA GLY A 612 -23.35 -0.99 7.96
C GLY A 612 -24.68 -1.71 7.78
N ASN A 613 -24.88 -2.33 6.61
CA ASN A 613 -26.04 -3.18 6.34
C ASN A 613 -26.08 -4.39 7.28
N LEU A 614 -24.94 -5.02 7.54
CA LEU A 614 -24.86 -6.15 8.47
C LEU A 614 -25.24 -5.74 9.90
N ILE A 615 -24.69 -4.62 10.41
CA ILE A 615 -25.09 -4.02 11.69
C ILE A 615 -26.60 -3.80 11.72
N HIS A 616 -27.16 -3.19 10.68
CA HIS A 616 -28.59 -2.91 10.62
C HIS A 616 -29.43 -4.21 10.64
N ARG A 617 -29.07 -5.21 9.84
CA ARG A 617 -29.80 -6.49 9.74
C ARG A 617 -29.76 -7.30 11.03
N VAL A 618 -28.67 -7.23 11.79
CA VAL A 618 -28.52 -7.96 13.06
C VAL A 618 -29.13 -7.18 14.23
N TYR A 619 -28.71 -5.92 14.45
CA TYR A 619 -29.00 -5.17 15.66
C TYR A 619 -30.27 -4.30 15.60
N LYS A 620 -30.77 -3.96 14.39
CA LYS A 620 -31.97 -3.12 14.23
C LYS A 620 -33.21 -3.87 13.74
N SER A 621 -33.08 -5.18 13.53
CA SER A 621 -34.21 -6.02 13.12
C SER A 621 -35.22 -6.17 14.26
N LYS A 622 -36.52 -6.03 13.95
CA LYS A 622 -37.61 -6.34 14.89
C LYS A 622 -37.80 -7.84 15.12
N HIS A 623 -37.13 -8.69 14.34
CA HIS A 623 -37.28 -10.14 14.41
C HIS A 623 -36.24 -10.82 15.30
N PHE A 624 -35.25 -10.08 15.79
CA PHE A 624 -34.13 -10.64 16.55
C PHE A 624 -34.06 -10.02 17.94
N ASP A 625 -33.82 -10.87 18.93
CA ASP A 625 -33.45 -10.47 20.29
C ASP A 625 -31.97 -10.79 20.49
N VAL A 626 -31.10 -9.85 20.15
CA VAL A 626 -29.65 -10.05 20.26
C VAL A 626 -29.25 -10.27 21.73
N ARG A 627 -29.81 -9.49 22.66
CA ARG A 627 -29.57 -9.67 24.10
C ARG A 627 -30.02 -11.05 24.57
N GLY A 628 -31.17 -11.51 24.11
CA GLY A 628 -31.68 -12.86 24.38
C GLY A 628 -30.72 -13.95 23.89
N ALA A 629 -30.24 -13.85 22.64
CA ALA A 629 -29.29 -14.80 22.07
C ALA A 629 -27.95 -14.82 22.83
N VAL A 630 -27.43 -13.65 23.21
CA VAL A 630 -26.20 -13.51 24.01
C VAL A 630 -26.36 -14.19 25.37
N LYS A 631 -27.47 -13.97 26.08
CA LYS A 631 -27.76 -14.62 27.37
C LYS A 631 -27.92 -16.13 27.23
N LEU A 632 -28.67 -16.58 26.22
CA LEU A 632 -28.87 -18.00 25.94
C LEU A 632 -27.54 -18.71 25.71
N VAL A 633 -26.64 -18.13 24.91
CA VAL A 633 -25.33 -18.74 24.66
C VAL A 633 -24.45 -18.77 25.91
N LYS A 634 -24.51 -17.74 26.76
CA LYS A 634 -23.80 -17.72 28.04
C LYS A 634 -24.26 -18.86 28.96
N GLU A 635 -25.54 -19.16 28.97
CA GLU A 635 -26.16 -20.16 29.86
C GLU A 635 -26.10 -21.59 29.30
N ASP A 636 -25.89 -21.77 27.99
CA ASP A 636 -25.82 -23.10 27.38
C ASP A 636 -24.40 -23.68 27.29
N GLU A 637 -24.13 -24.65 28.17
CA GLU A 637 -22.90 -25.44 28.20
C GLU A 637 -22.64 -26.25 26.91
N ASN A 638 -23.66 -26.49 26.08
CA ASN A 638 -23.54 -27.23 24.82
C ASN A 638 -23.04 -26.37 23.67
N PHE A 639 -23.13 -25.04 23.76
CA PHE A 639 -22.73 -24.15 22.65
C PHE A 639 -21.28 -24.37 22.23
N SER A 640 -20.37 -24.35 23.20
CA SER A 640 -18.93 -24.55 22.95
C SER A 640 -18.65 -25.91 22.28
N LYS A 641 -19.31 -26.98 22.77
CA LYS A 641 -19.22 -28.31 22.15
C LYS A 641 -19.81 -28.32 20.74
N PHE A 642 -20.92 -27.61 20.51
CA PHE A 642 -21.57 -27.53 19.21
C PHE A 642 -20.68 -26.81 18.19
N ILE A 643 -20.20 -25.61 18.49
CA ILE A 643 -19.47 -24.77 17.53
C ILE A 643 -18.07 -25.32 17.17
N THR A 644 -17.48 -26.14 18.04
CA THR A 644 -16.15 -26.73 17.81
C THR A 644 -16.18 -28.13 17.18
N ARG A 645 -17.32 -28.84 17.24
CA ARG A 645 -17.47 -30.22 16.78
C ARG A 645 -17.13 -30.39 15.29
N ASP A 646 -16.31 -31.38 14.95
CA ASP A 646 -15.91 -31.63 13.55
C ASP A 646 -17.03 -32.15 12.66
N GLN A 647 -17.85 -33.06 13.18
CA GLN A 647 -18.97 -33.67 12.45
C GLN A 647 -20.21 -33.68 13.33
N TRP A 648 -21.27 -33.01 12.87
CA TRP A 648 -22.57 -33.05 13.50
C TRP A 648 -23.49 -34.06 12.80
N SER A 649 -24.04 -35.00 13.57
CA SER A 649 -24.83 -36.13 13.10
C SER A 649 -26.29 -35.78 12.81
N ALA A 650 -26.58 -34.55 12.37
CA ALA A 650 -27.92 -34.19 11.95
C ALA A 650 -28.32 -35.01 10.70
N SER A 651 -29.55 -35.54 10.66
CA SER A 651 -30.07 -36.22 9.47
C SER A 651 -30.23 -35.27 8.30
N ASP A 652 -30.47 -34.00 8.59
CA ASP A 652 -30.68 -32.93 7.64
C ASP A 652 -29.34 -32.38 7.09
N LEU A 653 -29.21 -32.40 5.76
CA LEU A 653 -28.05 -31.91 5.02
C LEU A 653 -27.90 -30.39 5.12
N GLU A 654 -29.00 -29.65 5.20
CA GLU A 654 -29.00 -28.19 5.30
C GLU A 654 -28.44 -27.77 6.67
N MET A 655 -28.93 -28.40 7.73
CA MET A 655 -28.45 -28.20 9.09
C MET A 655 -26.96 -28.56 9.27
N LYS A 656 -26.49 -29.63 8.61
CA LYS A 656 -25.05 -29.95 8.53
C LYS A 656 -24.24 -28.84 7.86
N ALA A 657 -24.74 -28.28 6.76
CA ALA A 657 -24.06 -27.21 6.05
C ALA A 657 -24.01 -25.91 6.88
N ILE A 658 -25.10 -25.58 7.57
CA ILE A 658 -25.16 -24.43 8.49
C ILE A 658 -24.14 -24.60 9.62
N HIS A 659 -24.07 -25.77 10.25
CA HIS A 659 -23.10 -26.06 11.31
C HIS A 659 -21.66 -25.97 10.81
N ALA A 660 -21.34 -26.50 9.63
CA ALA A 660 -20.02 -26.41 9.02
C ALA A 660 -19.61 -24.94 8.75
N ASN A 661 -20.54 -24.13 8.22
CA ASN A 661 -20.31 -22.69 8.00
C ASN A 661 -20.07 -21.94 9.32
N LEU A 662 -20.88 -22.24 10.34
CA LEU A 662 -20.74 -21.63 11.67
C LEU A 662 -19.38 -21.95 12.30
N ARG A 663 -18.96 -23.22 12.24
CA ARG A 663 -17.65 -23.67 12.73
C ARG A 663 -16.49 -23.01 11.99
N GLY A 664 -16.57 -22.95 10.65
CA GLY A 664 -15.56 -22.29 9.83
C GLY A 664 -15.42 -20.82 10.19
N HIS A 665 -16.55 -20.12 10.35
CA HIS A 665 -16.58 -18.72 10.77
C HIS A 665 -16.02 -18.52 12.18
N HIS A 666 -16.36 -19.39 13.14
CA HIS A 666 -15.80 -19.37 14.49
C HIS A 666 -14.27 -19.47 14.49
N ALA A 667 -13.68 -20.36 13.68
CA ALA A 667 -12.23 -20.47 13.58
C ALA A 667 -11.55 -19.17 13.08
N ARG A 668 -12.23 -18.43 12.20
CA ARG A 668 -11.77 -17.13 11.71
C ARG A 668 -11.88 -16.05 12.79
N LEU A 669 -12.99 -16.02 13.52
CA LEU A 669 -13.16 -15.12 14.68
C LEU A 669 -12.09 -15.33 15.76
N CYS A 670 -11.72 -16.58 16.04
CA CYS A 670 -10.68 -16.86 17.03
C CYS A 670 -9.28 -16.38 16.60
N SER A 671 -9.03 -16.24 15.29
CA SER A 671 -7.69 -15.91 14.76
C SER A 671 -7.52 -14.48 14.25
N VAL A 672 -8.61 -13.78 13.90
CA VAL A 672 -8.55 -12.44 13.27
C VAL A 672 -7.77 -11.42 14.11
N ARG A 673 -7.94 -11.43 15.44
CA ARG A 673 -7.24 -10.52 16.35
C ARG A 673 -5.72 -10.71 16.27
N GLU A 674 -5.26 -11.95 16.35
CA GLU A 674 -3.84 -12.30 16.31
C GLU A 674 -3.24 -12.03 14.92
N ILE A 675 -3.98 -12.32 13.86
CA ILE A 675 -3.56 -12.02 12.47
C ILE A 675 -3.39 -10.51 12.28
N ALA A 676 -4.36 -9.71 12.69
CA ALA A 676 -4.29 -8.25 12.60
C ALA A 676 -3.14 -7.69 13.46
N ASP A 677 -2.95 -8.19 14.67
CA ASP A 677 -1.84 -7.74 15.53
C ASP A 677 -0.46 -8.12 14.96
N ASN A 678 -0.32 -9.30 14.38
CA ASN A 678 0.91 -9.69 13.69
C ASN A 678 1.24 -8.73 12.55
N HIS A 679 0.25 -8.32 11.76
CA HIS A 679 0.45 -7.31 10.72
C HIS A 679 0.83 -5.94 11.30
N MET A 680 0.21 -5.51 12.40
CA MET A 680 0.54 -4.25 13.06
C MET A 680 1.93 -4.25 13.73
N ASN A 681 2.41 -5.42 14.17
CA ASN A 681 3.78 -5.61 14.66
C ASN A 681 4.82 -5.61 13.51
N GLU A 682 4.40 -5.93 12.27
CA GLU A 682 5.17 -5.75 11.02
C GLU A 682 4.98 -4.36 10.39
N PRO A 683 4.69 -3.34 11.20
CA PRO A 683 3.92 -2.12 10.85
C PRO A 683 3.24 -2.11 9.46
N ASP A 684 2.33 -3.06 9.19
CA ASP A 684 1.54 -3.15 7.96
C ASP A 684 0.04 -2.95 8.27
N PRO A 685 -0.39 -1.69 8.52
CA PRO A 685 -1.78 -1.38 8.84
C PRO A 685 -2.74 -1.73 7.69
N ARG A 686 -2.25 -1.78 6.45
CA ARG A 686 -3.05 -2.17 5.28
C ARG A 686 -3.47 -3.62 5.36
N LYS A 687 -2.53 -4.55 5.57
CA LYS A 687 -2.87 -5.96 5.72
C LYS A 687 -3.72 -6.22 6.96
N ALA A 688 -3.46 -5.47 8.05
CA ALA A 688 -4.27 -5.57 9.27
C ALA A 688 -5.74 -5.19 9.01
N VAL A 689 -6.03 -4.06 8.35
CA VAL A 689 -7.41 -3.68 8.06
C VAL A 689 -8.06 -4.60 7.03
N GLN A 690 -7.30 -5.09 6.03
CA GLN A 690 -7.82 -6.03 5.04
C GLN A 690 -8.25 -7.36 5.67
N SER A 691 -7.46 -7.93 6.60
CA SER A 691 -7.82 -9.17 7.28
C SER A 691 -9.06 -9.01 8.18
N ILE A 692 -9.24 -7.82 8.79
CA ILE A 692 -10.47 -7.50 9.52
C ILE A 692 -11.66 -7.37 8.55
N CYS A 693 -11.47 -6.76 7.38
CA CYS A 693 -12.51 -6.57 6.38
C CYS A 693 -12.95 -7.88 5.69
N GLU A 694 -12.07 -8.88 5.56
CA GLU A 694 -12.44 -10.22 5.09
C GLU A 694 -13.57 -10.83 5.94
N LEU A 695 -13.53 -10.59 7.26
CA LEU A 695 -14.55 -11.04 8.20
C LEU A 695 -15.93 -10.41 7.95
N ILE A 696 -16.00 -9.21 7.35
CA ILE A 696 -17.27 -8.58 6.96
C ILE A 696 -17.97 -9.46 5.91
N GLY A 697 -17.24 -9.91 4.90
CA GLY A 697 -17.76 -10.78 3.85
C GLY A 697 -18.15 -12.15 4.37
N GLU A 698 -17.29 -12.77 5.20
CA GLU A 698 -17.55 -14.07 5.82
C GLU A 698 -18.78 -14.03 6.73
N THR A 699 -18.94 -12.98 7.55
CA THR A 699 -20.12 -12.82 8.43
C THR A 699 -21.39 -12.60 7.63
N ASN A 700 -21.36 -11.78 6.57
CA ASN A 700 -22.51 -11.60 5.68
C ASN A 700 -22.92 -12.91 5.03
N LYS A 701 -21.96 -13.74 4.59
CA LYS A 701 -22.21 -15.06 4.01
C LYS A 701 -22.83 -16.01 5.03
N LEU A 702 -22.31 -16.09 6.26
CA LEU A 702 -22.89 -16.89 7.34
C LEU A 702 -24.35 -16.48 7.60
N PHE A 703 -24.58 -15.18 7.77
CA PHE A 703 -25.90 -14.64 8.11
C PHE A 703 -26.92 -14.83 6.97
N HIS A 704 -26.50 -14.72 5.71
CA HIS A 704 -27.39 -14.91 4.57
C HIS A 704 -27.69 -16.40 4.31
N ASN A 705 -26.64 -17.24 4.25
CA ASN A 705 -26.80 -18.66 3.89
C ASN A 705 -27.52 -19.47 4.96
N SER A 706 -27.52 -19.01 6.22
CA SER A 706 -28.29 -19.63 7.29
C SER A 706 -29.78 -19.28 7.26
N GLU A 707 -30.17 -18.27 6.49
CA GLU A 707 -31.54 -17.73 6.48
C GLU A 707 -32.12 -17.56 7.90
N VAL A 708 -31.33 -17.01 8.83
CA VAL A 708 -31.65 -16.98 10.27
C VAL A 708 -33.03 -16.36 10.59
N TRP A 709 -33.54 -15.47 9.73
CA TRP A 709 -34.88 -14.89 9.83
C TRP A 709 -36.03 -15.90 9.63
N LYS A 710 -35.77 -17.05 9.00
CA LYS A 710 -36.68 -18.20 8.92
C LYS A 710 -36.49 -19.12 10.12
N LEU A 711 -35.24 -19.47 10.44
CA LEU A 711 -34.92 -20.42 11.52
C LEU A 711 -35.42 -19.93 12.88
N ILE A 712 -35.30 -18.64 13.17
CA ILE A 712 -35.75 -18.06 14.45
C ILE A 712 -37.27 -18.17 14.66
N LYS A 713 -38.04 -18.34 13.58
CA LYS A 713 -39.50 -18.49 13.59
C LYS A 713 -39.96 -19.96 13.66
N SER A 714 -39.03 -20.92 13.65
CA SER A 714 -39.35 -22.35 13.67
C SER A 714 -40.10 -22.75 14.94
N THR A 715 -41.04 -23.69 14.85
CA THR A 715 -41.70 -24.30 16.02
C THR A 715 -40.82 -25.34 16.70
N ASP A 716 -39.81 -25.87 16.00
CA ASP A 716 -38.85 -26.81 16.55
C ASP A 716 -37.85 -26.13 17.51
N PRO A 717 -37.76 -26.58 18.78
CA PRO A 717 -36.85 -25.99 19.76
C PRO A 717 -35.37 -26.04 19.35
N GLU A 718 -34.90 -27.15 18.79
CA GLU A 718 -33.49 -27.32 18.40
C GLU A 718 -33.11 -26.34 17.28
N THR A 719 -33.97 -26.21 16.28
CA THR A 719 -33.79 -25.24 15.18
C THR A 719 -33.75 -23.81 15.67
N ARG A 720 -34.65 -23.40 16.57
CA ARG A 720 -34.61 -22.06 17.18
C ARG A 720 -33.33 -21.86 17.99
N HIS A 721 -32.84 -22.90 18.65
CA HIS A 721 -31.62 -22.84 19.44
C HIS A 721 -30.39 -22.58 18.55
N ILE A 722 -30.28 -23.31 17.44
CA ILE A 722 -29.25 -23.09 16.42
C ILE A 722 -29.36 -21.69 15.80
N ALA A 723 -30.58 -21.19 15.56
CA ALA A 723 -30.79 -19.83 15.09
C ALA A 723 -30.19 -18.79 16.06
N ASN A 724 -30.33 -18.99 17.37
CA ASN A 724 -29.72 -18.12 18.39
C ASN A 724 -28.20 -18.22 18.40
N TYR A 725 -27.62 -19.40 18.16
CA TYR A 725 -26.17 -19.56 18.00
C TYR A 725 -25.61 -18.77 16.82
N ILE A 726 -26.32 -18.79 15.69
CA ILE A 726 -25.95 -18.04 14.48
C ILE A 726 -26.10 -16.54 14.72
N LEU A 727 -27.19 -16.12 15.37
CA LEU A 727 -27.44 -14.73 15.71
C LEU A 727 -26.36 -14.19 16.66
N PHE A 728 -26.05 -14.91 17.74
CA PHE A 728 -24.96 -14.57 18.65
C PHE A 728 -23.62 -14.49 17.91
N THR A 729 -23.28 -15.50 17.12
CA THR A 729 -22.00 -15.52 16.39
C THR A 729 -21.89 -14.34 15.44
N SER A 730 -22.98 -13.98 14.75
CA SER A 730 -23.01 -12.81 13.85
C SER A 730 -22.90 -11.50 14.63
N ALA A 731 -23.58 -11.37 15.77
CA ALA A 731 -23.53 -10.20 16.64
C ALA A 731 -22.12 -9.99 17.22
N ASP A 732 -21.49 -11.06 17.69
CA ASP A 732 -20.15 -11.01 18.28
C ASP A 732 -19.07 -10.76 17.22
N SER A 733 -19.27 -11.25 15.98
CA SER A 733 -18.42 -10.91 14.83
C SER A 733 -18.37 -9.40 14.61
N ILE A 734 -19.54 -8.75 14.60
CA ILE A 734 -19.64 -7.31 14.41
C ILE A 734 -18.99 -6.55 15.57
N ARG A 735 -19.17 -7.03 16.81
CA ARG A 735 -18.52 -6.45 17.99
C ARG A 735 -16.99 -6.50 17.87
N ILE A 736 -16.44 -7.67 17.52
CA ILE A 736 -14.99 -7.85 17.34
C ILE A 736 -14.45 -6.97 16.21
N MET A 737 -15.11 -6.96 15.04
CA MET A 737 -14.73 -6.08 13.93
C MET A 737 -14.75 -4.61 14.36
N ALA A 738 -15.80 -4.18 15.07
CA ALA A 738 -15.92 -2.80 15.52
C ALA A 738 -14.81 -2.42 16.49
N ILE A 739 -14.44 -3.31 17.43
CA ILE A 739 -13.31 -3.07 18.35
C ILE A 739 -11.99 -2.93 17.60
N LEU A 740 -11.69 -3.86 16.68
CA LEU A 740 -10.43 -3.87 15.94
C LEU A 740 -10.32 -2.72 14.92
N LEU A 741 -11.45 -2.21 14.43
CA LEU A 741 -11.50 -1.08 13.50
C LEU A 741 -11.43 0.30 14.20
N GLN A 742 -11.47 0.37 15.54
CA GLN A 742 -11.40 1.65 16.28
C GLN A 742 -10.19 2.52 15.88
N PRO A 743 -8.97 1.98 15.67
CA PRO A 743 -7.83 2.78 15.24
C PRO A 743 -8.01 3.42 13.85
N PHE A 744 -8.75 2.76 12.97
CA PHE A 744 -8.95 3.16 11.57
C PHE A 744 -10.13 4.15 11.43
N MET A 745 -11.23 3.89 12.13
CA MET A 745 -12.46 4.69 12.11
C MET A 745 -12.96 5.00 13.54
N PRO A 746 -12.29 5.91 14.27
CA PRO A 746 -12.56 6.10 15.70
C PRO A 746 -14.01 6.49 16.00
N GLN A 747 -14.61 7.40 15.22
CA GLN A 747 -15.94 7.92 15.49
C GLN A 747 -17.03 6.92 15.08
N ARG A 748 -16.88 6.28 13.90
CA ARG A 748 -17.85 5.32 13.37
C ARG A 748 -17.87 4.04 14.19
N MET A 749 -16.71 3.57 14.65
CA MET A 749 -16.66 2.37 15.48
C MET A 749 -17.16 2.65 16.91
N LYS A 750 -16.92 3.85 17.45
CA LYS A 750 -17.59 4.28 18.69
C LYS A 750 -19.12 4.23 18.54
N ALA A 751 -19.65 4.85 17.48
CA ALA A 751 -21.09 4.86 17.22
C ALA A 751 -21.67 3.44 17.03
N ALA A 752 -20.93 2.55 16.35
CA ALA A 752 -21.32 1.15 16.22
C ALA A 752 -21.36 0.43 17.58
N LEU A 753 -20.33 0.58 18.41
CA LEU A 753 -20.24 -0.04 19.74
C LEU A 753 -21.29 0.51 20.71
N ASP A 754 -21.60 1.80 20.63
CA ASP A 754 -22.69 2.43 21.38
C ASP A 754 -24.06 1.84 20.97
N LEU A 755 -24.32 1.71 19.66
CA LEU A 755 -25.54 1.10 19.12
C LEU A 755 -25.71 -0.36 19.55
N MET A 756 -24.61 -1.09 19.71
CA MET A 756 -24.60 -2.47 20.19
C MET A 756 -24.68 -2.58 21.72
N GLU A 757 -24.74 -1.46 22.45
CA GLU A 757 -24.72 -1.39 23.92
C GLU A 757 -23.51 -2.12 24.54
N VAL A 758 -22.35 -2.07 23.89
CA VAL A 758 -21.10 -2.61 24.43
C VAL A 758 -20.54 -1.62 25.45
N ASN A 759 -20.32 -2.03 26.69
CA ASN A 759 -19.78 -1.13 27.72
C ASN A 759 -18.39 -0.58 27.31
N GLU A 760 -18.07 0.67 27.64
CA GLU A 760 -16.77 1.27 27.30
C GLU A 760 -15.57 0.48 27.84
N SER A 761 -15.70 -0.12 29.02
CA SER A 761 -14.65 -0.97 29.60
C SER A 761 -14.49 -2.33 28.90
N ARG A 762 -15.31 -2.61 27.88
CA ARG A 762 -15.39 -3.87 27.12
C ARG A 762 -15.07 -3.67 25.64
N ARG A 763 -14.36 -2.58 25.32
CA ARG A 763 -13.95 -2.18 23.96
C ARG A 763 -12.43 -2.28 23.76
N THR A 764 -11.75 -3.08 24.58
CA THR A 764 -10.29 -3.21 24.56
C THR A 764 -9.83 -4.32 23.59
N PHE A 765 -8.53 -4.39 23.33
CA PHE A 765 -7.95 -5.49 22.54
C PHE A 765 -8.24 -6.89 23.11
N ASP A 766 -8.32 -7.02 24.43
CA ASP A 766 -8.64 -8.30 25.08
C ASP A 766 -10.12 -8.68 24.95
N ASP A 767 -10.98 -7.69 24.75
CA ASP A 767 -12.39 -7.92 24.45
C ASP A 767 -12.62 -8.30 22.97
N ALA A 768 -11.65 -8.09 22.08
CA ALA A 768 -11.72 -8.47 20.66
C ALA A 768 -11.54 -9.99 20.43
N VAL A 769 -12.10 -10.81 21.33
CA VAL A 769 -12.08 -12.27 21.29
C VAL A 769 -13.51 -12.79 21.30
N PHE A 770 -13.73 -13.90 20.61
CA PHE A 770 -15.03 -14.54 20.54
C PHE A 770 -15.53 -14.97 21.93
N GLY A 771 -16.76 -14.57 22.28
CA GLY A 771 -17.35 -14.85 23.59
C GLY A 771 -16.64 -14.14 24.74
N ALA A 772 -15.86 -13.10 24.49
CA ALA A 772 -15.23 -12.33 25.57
C ALA A 772 -16.25 -11.56 26.41
N ASP A 773 -17.37 -11.13 25.80
CA ASP A 773 -18.44 -10.38 26.45
C ASP A 773 -19.83 -10.97 26.22
N PHE A 774 -20.65 -10.99 27.27
CA PHE A 774 -22.02 -11.50 27.26
C PHE A 774 -23.01 -10.51 27.89
N THR A 775 -22.65 -9.22 27.92
CA THR A 775 -23.45 -8.17 28.57
C THR A 775 -24.06 -7.17 27.58
N TYR A 776 -23.71 -7.27 26.30
CA TYR A 776 -24.10 -6.33 25.25
C TYR A 776 -25.39 -6.75 24.50
N GLY A 777 -25.79 -5.92 23.55
CA GLY A 777 -26.89 -6.13 22.62
C GLY A 777 -28.13 -5.38 23.07
N PRO A 778 -28.80 -4.58 22.22
CA PRO A 778 -30.04 -3.93 22.58
C PRO A 778 -31.14 -4.98 22.82
N PRO A 779 -32.11 -4.69 23.71
CA PRO A 779 -33.26 -5.56 23.88
C PRO A 779 -34.10 -5.60 22.59
N ALA A 780 -34.90 -6.66 22.42
CA ALA A 780 -35.86 -6.73 21.32
C ALA A 780 -36.70 -5.45 21.22
N LEU A 781 -36.78 -4.88 20.02
CA LEU A 781 -37.63 -3.72 19.77
C LEU A 781 -39.08 -4.09 20.03
N GLY A 782 -39.74 -3.33 20.91
CA GLY A 782 -41.18 -3.49 21.15
C GLY A 782 -41.99 -3.32 19.86
N PRO A 783 -43.20 -3.91 19.77
CA PRO A 783 -44.02 -3.86 18.56
C PRO A 783 -44.26 -2.42 18.06
N ASP A 784 -44.46 -1.48 19.00
CA ASP A 784 -44.71 -0.05 18.74
C ASP A 784 -43.44 0.82 18.67
N ALA A 785 -42.25 0.24 18.92
CA ALA A 785 -41.01 0.99 18.85
C ALA A 785 -40.69 1.34 17.38
N LYS A 786 -40.48 2.64 17.12
CA LYS A 786 -39.89 3.09 15.86
C LYS A 786 -38.41 2.70 15.88
N ALA A 787 -37.95 2.00 14.83
CA ALA A 787 -36.53 1.75 14.67
C ALA A 787 -35.80 3.10 14.60
N SER A 788 -34.73 3.27 15.37
CA SER A 788 -33.90 4.47 15.32
C SER A 788 -33.45 4.72 13.86
N THR A 789 -33.58 5.96 13.39
CA THR A 789 -33.14 6.39 12.05
C THR A 789 -31.62 6.54 11.93
N GLU A 790 -30.90 6.43 13.05
CA GLU A 790 -29.46 6.68 13.12
C GLU A 790 -28.66 5.55 12.47
N VAL A 791 -27.93 5.84 11.40
CA VAL A 791 -27.14 4.83 10.67
C VAL A 791 -25.66 5.07 10.92
N VAL A 792 -24.93 4.00 11.21
CA VAL A 792 -23.47 4.08 11.45
C VAL A 792 -22.77 4.67 10.22
N PHE A 793 -23.18 4.23 9.03
CA PHE A 793 -22.69 4.71 7.74
C PHE A 793 -23.85 5.33 6.95
N PRO A 794 -24.05 6.66 7.03
CA PRO A 794 -25.10 7.35 6.26
C PRO A 794 -24.84 7.30 4.75
N MET A 795 -25.79 7.78 3.93
CA MET A 795 -25.45 8.02 2.54
C MET A 795 -24.33 9.08 2.50
N LEU A 796 -23.32 8.84 1.66
CA LEU A 796 -22.41 9.93 1.28
C LEU A 796 -23.26 11.06 0.71
N LEU A 797 -22.86 12.29 0.95
CA LEU A 797 -23.48 13.45 0.32
C LEU A 797 -23.18 13.36 -1.19
N SER A 798 -24.04 12.66 -1.93
CA SER A 798 -23.88 12.53 -3.38
C SER A 798 -24.28 13.84 -4.05
N VAL A 799 -23.30 14.47 -4.71
CA VAL A 799 -23.45 15.32 -5.91
C VAL A 799 -24.73 16.16 -5.96
N HIS A 800 -24.76 17.26 -5.22
CA HIS A 800 -25.43 18.47 -5.68
C HIS A 800 -24.38 19.51 -6.03
#